data_AF-U6L5B4-F1
#
_entry.id   AF-U6L5B4-F1
#
_cell.length_a   1.000
_cell.length_b   1.000
_cell.length_c   1.000
_cell.angle_alpha   90.00
_cell.angle_beta   90.00
_cell.angle_gamma   90.00
#
_symmetry.space_group_name_H-M   'P 1'
#
loop_
_entity.id
_entity.type
_entity.pdbx_description
1 polymer ?
#
loop_
_entity_poly.entity_id
_entity_poly.type
_entity_poly.pdbx_seq_one_letter_code
_entity_poly.pdbx_strand_id
1 'polypeptide(L)'
;MPAPVNKLPSRTNGGCSKSSPSDEKRAKNGFLTLCRRLITGAMDHVENTPAVTAAKTQHKPCGVGRYFLLVTYVIYAFLTARVYFAWPNLSNLLFRSNAYSWLCTTYLQEGNPDMREEIHGGKRYICEAQNSAVGNIFVTCLAFAFSFSLAAGLLLDYLGPRITAAIGQLMNALAWVLLAFGSESAQTYIAAFIFMGIGSDIGYLPLLSSANLFPGHEGLIVAILGASKSASFAVPTILDKIEAANPGIGLREVSLGYAVIGPGLCFILALILVPYKHFKPWNEFTEMERGGAYHHPIQRVNDSFASIEAHAWRDSFSSFHEGQWPLHAHDGYSGGTASEPGRKAKCYLDVPRPVPSTGPCKKALSEGVGADEEKKRDEEKQKKNGFSDADQAAEVPAIYQATRMSVATGGAGNAETLDQLAGGREEKPASFIRQFTSPYAICIVVYSIIKAIMYAFFTTAAENLLGKEVNDFMGAALPFSLFPCIVIGKVVDMVGIMPILFFLNTCITLAYGFSMIPALPTAYLSAILYICYVSFYSSQSYCFVSDTFSSSHFGKIVGTIHLIAGFLSLLKIPMQKLVVDVFHSVYYYPCLIMLVLCGVNFLVLLLLWCKKRTEPHPFWPQAARDMAKQEAEERRRRAEEKKVQKAKAKQERSKEVELRNQATDV
;
A
#
# COMPACT_ATOMS: atom_id res chain seq x y z
N MET A 1 -65.51 6.36 62.37
CA MET A 1 -66.08 6.37 61.01
C MET A 1 -64.96 6.60 60.01
N PRO A 2 -65.04 5.96 58.83
CA PRO A 2 -63.96 5.29 58.10
C PRO A 2 -63.33 6.21 57.02
N ALA A 3 -62.32 5.88 56.20
CA ALA A 3 -62.16 4.72 55.32
C ALA A 3 -60.80 4.80 54.54
N PRO A 4 -60.41 3.84 53.67
CA PRO A 4 -59.12 3.14 53.83
C PRO A 4 -58.25 2.96 52.55
N VAL A 5 -56.98 2.59 52.77
CA VAL A 5 -56.19 1.46 52.19
C VAL A 5 -56.56 0.86 50.80
N ASN A 6 -55.60 0.84 49.83
CA ASN A 6 -54.87 -0.34 49.27
C ASN A 6 -54.42 -0.24 47.77
N LYS A 7 -53.16 -0.66 47.55
CA LYS A 7 -52.58 -1.53 46.48
C LYS A 7 -52.62 -1.18 44.97
N LEU A 8 -51.41 -1.21 44.37
CA LEU A 8 -51.06 -1.59 42.97
C LEU A 8 -51.76 -2.91 42.52
N PRO A 9 -51.89 -3.32 41.22
CA PRO A 9 -50.84 -3.32 40.16
C PRO A 9 -51.32 -3.30 38.66
N SER A 10 -50.38 -3.46 37.70
CA SER A 10 -50.40 -4.45 36.57
C SER A 10 -50.01 -3.97 35.14
N ARG A 11 -49.29 -4.88 34.45
CA ARG A 11 -48.93 -4.99 33.01
C ARG A 11 -50.17 -5.55 32.25
N THR A 12 -50.50 -5.22 30.99
CA THR A 12 -49.92 -5.71 29.72
C THR A 12 -50.56 -5.09 28.46
N ASN A 13 -49.77 -5.03 27.37
CA ASN A 13 -50.03 -5.21 25.92
C ASN A 13 -51.07 -4.40 25.10
N GLY A 14 -50.55 -3.74 24.04
CA GLY A 14 -50.93 -4.02 22.64
C GLY A 14 -51.81 -2.98 21.91
N GLY A 15 -51.25 -2.32 20.89
CA GLY A 15 -52.05 -1.57 19.91
C GLY A 15 -51.26 -0.58 19.04
N CYS A 16 -51.16 -0.89 17.75
CA CYS A 16 -50.43 -0.16 16.70
C CYS A 16 -51.14 1.15 16.28
N SER A 17 -50.39 2.22 15.96
CA SER A 17 -50.39 2.90 14.64
C SER A 17 -49.96 4.39 14.65
N LYS A 18 -49.30 4.75 13.53
CA LYS A 18 -49.10 6.07 12.89
C LYS A 18 -47.83 6.87 13.21
N SER A 19 -46.96 6.84 12.20
CA SER A 19 -45.76 7.62 11.93
C SER A 19 -46.05 9.11 11.68
N SER A 20 -45.15 9.97 12.14
CA SER A 20 -45.06 11.40 11.79
C SER A 20 -43.64 11.72 11.25
N PRO A 21 -43.48 12.60 10.25
CA PRO A 21 -42.26 12.76 9.45
C PRO A 21 -41.24 13.75 10.06
N SER A 22 -40.94 13.64 11.35
CA SER A 22 -40.03 14.57 12.06
C SER A 22 -38.75 13.93 12.61
N ASP A 23 -38.67 12.59 12.69
CA ASP A 23 -37.53 11.91 13.34
C ASP A 23 -36.36 11.57 12.41
N GLU A 24 -36.57 11.57 11.09
CA GLU A 24 -35.51 11.21 10.14
C GLU A 24 -34.46 12.32 9.94
N LYS A 25 -34.85 13.59 10.13
CA LYS A 25 -33.91 14.74 10.07
C LYS A 25 -33.08 14.88 11.35
N ARG A 26 -33.58 14.41 12.50
CA ARG A 26 -32.88 14.48 13.79
C ARG A 26 -31.83 13.37 13.93
N ALA A 27 -32.10 12.18 13.39
CA ALA A 27 -31.15 11.06 13.36
C ALA A 27 -29.96 11.32 12.41
N LYS A 28 -30.21 11.92 11.22
CA LYS A 28 -29.15 12.28 10.26
C LYS A 28 -28.21 13.36 10.81
N ASN A 29 -28.75 14.36 11.52
CA ASN A 29 -27.93 15.37 12.19
C ASN A 29 -27.16 14.81 13.39
N GLY A 30 -27.74 13.87 14.15
CA GLY A 30 -27.07 13.19 15.26
C GLY A 30 -25.86 12.38 14.81
N PHE A 31 -26.00 11.59 13.73
CA PHE A 31 -24.91 10.80 13.17
C PHE A 31 -23.80 11.68 12.58
N LEU A 32 -24.14 12.74 11.84
CA LEU A 32 -23.14 13.67 11.29
C LEU A 32 -22.39 14.43 12.40
N THR A 33 -23.09 14.80 13.47
CA THR A 33 -22.49 15.53 14.61
C THR A 33 -21.68 14.61 15.50
N LEU A 34 -22.07 13.33 15.62
CA LEU A 34 -21.32 12.28 16.29
C LEU A 34 -20.06 11.92 15.49
N CYS A 35 -20.16 11.73 14.17
CA CYS A 35 -18.99 11.58 13.30
C CYS A 35 -18.09 12.80 13.37
N ARG A 36 -18.65 14.02 13.37
CA ARG A 36 -17.87 15.25 13.53
C ARG A 36 -17.15 15.26 14.88
N ARG A 37 -17.83 14.96 15.99
CA ARG A 37 -17.23 14.90 17.34
C ARG A 37 -16.23 13.76 17.52
N LEU A 38 -16.43 12.62 16.86
CA LEU A 38 -15.49 11.49 16.84
C LEU A 38 -14.24 11.85 16.02
N ILE A 39 -14.41 12.60 14.93
CA ILE A 39 -13.30 13.15 14.14
C ILE A 39 -12.57 14.23 14.96
N THR A 40 -13.27 15.19 15.60
CA THR A 40 -12.62 16.24 16.38
C THR A 40 -11.94 15.71 17.65
N GLY A 41 -12.54 14.74 18.34
CA GLY A 41 -11.99 14.17 19.58
C GLY A 41 -10.73 13.32 19.37
N ALA A 42 -10.54 12.77 18.16
CA ALA A 42 -9.30 12.10 17.76
C ALA A 42 -8.20 13.08 17.32
N MET A 43 -8.56 14.32 16.93
CA MET A 43 -7.62 15.33 16.41
C MET A 43 -6.78 16.02 17.50
N ASP A 44 -7.34 16.18 18.71
CA ASP A 44 -6.77 17.09 19.71
C ASP A 44 -5.55 16.53 20.49
N HIS A 45 -5.24 15.22 20.41
CA HIS A 45 -4.20 14.63 21.28
C HIS A 45 -2.78 14.57 20.66
N VAL A 46 -2.62 14.93 19.38
CA VAL A 46 -1.33 14.98 18.65
C VAL A 46 -0.96 16.42 18.24
N GLU A 47 -1.84 17.39 18.50
CA GLU A 47 -1.68 18.77 18.08
C GLU A 47 -0.93 19.60 19.13
N ASN A 48 0.22 20.15 18.73
CA ASN A 48 0.84 21.42 19.17
C ASN A 48 2.36 21.37 19.46
N THR A 49 3.11 20.41 18.91
CA THR A 49 4.56 20.63 18.76
C THR A 49 4.83 21.58 17.58
N PRO A 50 5.78 22.52 17.71
CA PRO A 50 6.08 23.45 16.61
C PRO A 50 6.50 22.74 15.32
N ALA A 51 7.18 21.59 15.41
CA ALA A 51 7.45 20.70 14.28
C ALA A 51 6.20 20.16 13.55
N VAL A 52 5.16 19.76 14.29
CA VAL A 52 3.88 19.30 13.71
C VAL A 52 3.15 20.46 13.04
N THR A 53 3.20 21.66 13.63
CA THR A 53 2.64 22.87 13.02
C THR A 53 3.39 23.24 11.75
N ALA A 54 4.73 23.17 11.75
CA ALA A 54 5.57 23.41 10.58
C ALA A 54 5.26 22.43 9.44
N ALA A 55 5.00 21.16 9.77
CA ALA A 55 4.61 20.16 8.77
C ALA A 55 3.27 20.49 8.09
N LYS A 56 2.28 20.97 8.86
CA LYS A 56 0.96 21.37 8.33
C LYS A 56 1.02 22.63 7.48
N THR A 57 1.88 23.58 7.85
CA THR A 57 2.01 24.90 7.21
C THR A 57 3.03 24.92 6.07
N GLN A 58 3.62 23.78 5.71
CA GLN A 58 4.52 23.67 4.55
C GLN A 58 3.96 24.37 3.31
N HIS A 59 4.86 24.97 2.54
CA HIS A 59 4.52 25.68 1.32
C HIS A 59 3.81 24.74 0.34
N LYS A 60 2.58 25.10 -0.01
CA LYS A 60 1.72 24.35 -0.93
C LYS A 60 1.66 25.09 -2.27
N PRO A 61 1.65 24.38 -3.40
CA PRO A 61 1.48 25.02 -4.70
C PRO A 61 0.20 25.86 -4.74
N CYS A 62 0.28 27.05 -5.32
CA CYS A 62 -0.83 28.01 -5.41
C CYS A 62 -1.44 28.46 -4.06
N GLY A 63 -0.79 28.20 -2.93
CA GLY A 63 -1.29 28.60 -1.61
C GLY A 63 -2.59 27.92 -1.18
N VAL A 64 -2.99 26.81 -1.82
CA VAL A 64 -4.26 26.14 -1.53
C VAL A 64 -4.27 25.43 -0.17
N GLY A 65 -5.47 25.25 0.40
CA GLY A 65 -5.63 24.52 1.66
C GLY A 65 -5.30 23.03 1.53
N ARG A 66 -4.75 22.41 2.60
CA ARG A 66 -4.35 20.98 2.60
C ARG A 66 -5.50 20.01 2.25
N TYR A 67 -6.71 20.30 2.71
CA TYR A 67 -7.89 19.47 2.44
C TYR A 67 -8.35 19.58 0.98
N PHE A 68 -8.27 20.77 0.38
CA PHE A 68 -8.58 20.96 -1.03
C PHE A 68 -7.59 20.19 -1.92
N LEU A 69 -6.30 20.25 -1.58
CA LEU A 69 -5.25 19.48 -2.25
C LEU A 69 -5.54 17.97 -2.18
N LEU A 70 -5.86 17.48 -0.98
CA LEU A 70 -6.22 16.08 -0.77
C LEU A 70 -7.42 15.64 -1.60
N VAL A 71 -8.53 16.38 -1.57
CA VAL A 71 -9.73 16.08 -2.37
C VAL A 71 -9.40 16.04 -3.86
N THR A 72 -8.58 16.99 -4.32
CA THR A 72 -8.14 17.02 -5.72
C THR A 72 -7.30 15.80 -6.08
N TYR A 73 -6.39 15.37 -5.20
CA TYR A 73 -5.59 14.16 -5.41
C TYR A 73 -6.41 12.87 -5.35
N VAL A 74 -7.46 12.84 -4.53
CA VAL A 74 -8.42 11.74 -4.51
C VAL A 74 -9.15 11.65 -5.85
N ILE A 75 -9.65 12.76 -6.39
CA ILE A 75 -10.30 12.79 -7.71
C ILE A 75 -9.31 12.39 -8.81
N TYR A 76 -8.09 12.92 -8.76
CA TYR A 76 -7.01 12.57 -9.70
C TYR A 76 -6.75 11.05 -9.69
N ALA A 77 -6.61 10.45 -8.50
CA ALA A 77 -6.38 9.02 -8.35
C ALA A 77 -7.57 8.19 -8.86
N PHE A 78 -8.80 8.62 -8.56
CA PHE A 78 -10.01 7.99 -9.07
C PHE A 78 -10.05 7.99 -10.60
N LEU A 79 -9.69 9.13 -11.21
CA LEU A 79 -9.79 9.27 -12.66
C LEU A 79 -8.74 8.46 -13.40
N THR A 80 -7.50 8.32 -12.90
CA THR A 80 -6.36 7.85 -13.72
C THR A 80 -5.53 6.70 -13.14
N ALA A 81 -5.72 6.31 -11.87
CA ALA A 81 -4.76 5.44 -11.20
C ALA A 81 -4.66 4.03 -11.79
N ARG A 82 -5.75 3.23 -11.85
CA ARG A 82 -5.69 1.83 -12.33
C ARG A 82 -6.90 1.41 -13.16
N VAL A 83 -7.05 2.10 -14.27
CA VAL A 83 -8.17 1.94 -15.21
C VAL A 83 -8.17 0.54 -15.87
N TYR A 84 -7.01 -0.07 -16.13
CA TYR A 84 -6.94 -1.37 -16.82
C TYR A 84 -7.41 -2.59 -15.98
N PHE A 85 -7.57 -2.46 -14.67
CA PHE A 85 -7.99 -3.57 -13.78
C PHE A 85 -9.46 -3.98 -13.97
N ALA A 86 -10.33 -3.09 -14.45
CA ALA A 86 -11.71 -3.42 -14.85
C ALA A 86 -11.75 -3.99 -16.28
N TRP A 87 -10.98 -5.06 -16.48
CA TRP A 87 -10.81 -5.71 -17.78
C TRP A 87 -12.13 -6.14 -18.45
N PRO A 88 -13.15 -6.70 -17.74
CA PRO A 88 -14.40 -7.11 -18.41
C PRO A 88 -15.10 -5.98 -19.17
N ASN A 89 -15.08 -4.75 -18.64
CA ASN A 89 -15.66 -3.59 -19.32
C ASN A 89 -14.74 -3.05 -20.41
N LEU A 90 -13.42 -3.04 -20.17
CA LEU A 90 -12.45 -2.54 -21.15
C LEU A 90 -12.35 -3.45 -22.37
N SER A 91 -12.40 -4.77 -22.18
CA SER A 91 -12.45 -5.73 -23.29
C SER A 91 -13.77 -5.63 -24.05
N ASN A 92 -14.88 -5.31 -23.40
CA ASN A 92 -16.16 -5.07 -24.07
C ASN A 92 -16.10 -3.88 -25.05
N LEU A 93 -15.46 -2.78 -24.66
CA LEU A 93 -15.20 -1.64 -25.55
C LEU A 93 -14.39 -2.07 -26.80
N LEU A 94 -13.35 -2.89 -26.59
CA LEU A 94 -12.51 -3.41 -27.68
C LEU A 94 -13.28 -4.35 -28.62
N PHE A 95 -14.05 -5.29 -28.07
CA PHE A 95 -14.83 -6.23 -28.88
C PHE A 95 -15.92 -5.53 -29.69
N ARG A 96 -16.62 -4.54 -29.12
CA ARG A 96 -17.62 -3.74 -29.86
C ARG A 96 -17.04 -2.92 -30.99
N SER A 97 -15.78 -2.46 -30.84
CA SER A 97 -15.04 -1.81 -31.92
C SER A 97 -14.52 -2.77 -33.00
N ASN A 98 -14.81 -4.07 -32.90
CA ASN A 98 -14.25 -5.13 -33.74
C ASN A 98 -12.71 -5.18 -33.72
N ALA A 99 -12.07 -4.86 -32.59
CA ALA A 99 -10.63 -4.96 -32.46
C ALA A 99 -10.16 -6.41 -32.72
N TYR A 100 -9.14 -6.59 -33.55
CA TYR A 100 -8.61 -7.89 -34.00
C TYR A 100 -9.60 -8.79 -34.75
N SER A 101 -10.70 -8.26 -35.29
CA SER A 101 -11.64 -9.05 -36.09
C SER A 101 -11.01 -9.68 -37.33
N TRP A 102 -9.96 -9.06 -37.89
CA TRP A 102 -9.23 -9.56 -39.06
C TRP A 102 -8.58 -10.93 -38.83
N LEU A 103 -8.30 -11.31 -37.57
CA LEU A 103 -7.80 -12.63 -37.20
C LEU A 103 -8.85 -13.75 -37.38
N CYS A 104 -10.13 -13.38 -37.50
CA CYS A 104 -11.23 -14.34 -37.66
C CYS A 104 -11.70 -14.49 -39.11
N THR A 105 -11.07 -13.81 -40.07
CA THR A 105 -11.49 -13.87 -41.50
C THR A 105 -11.42 -15.27 -42.06
N THR A 106 -10.30 -15.97 -41.88
CA THR A 106 -10.13 -17.37 -42.28
C THR A 106 -11.10 -18.30 -41.54
N TYR A 107 -11.29 -18.09 -40.24
CA TYR A 107 -12.18 -18.89 -39.40
C TYR A 107 -13.63 -18.87 -39.92
N LEU A 108 -14.13 -17.68 -40.29
CA LEU A 108 -15.47 -17.53 -40.85
C LEU A 108 -15.56 -18.09 -42.29
N GLN A 109 -14.50 -17.94 -43.09
CA GLN A 109 -14.46 -18.50 -44.46
C GLN A 109 -14.49 -20.03 -44.48
N GLU A 110 -13.95 -20.68 -43.45
CA GLU A 110 -14.02 -22.13 -43.27
C GLU A 110 -15.42 -22.64 -42.87
N GLY A 111 -16.41 -21.75 -42.72
CA GLY A 111 -17.79 -22.08 -42.39
C GLY A 111 -18.04 -22.26 -40.89
N ASN A 112 -17.11 -21.82 -40.03
CA ASN A 112 -17.33 -21.84 -38.58
C ASN A 112 -18.30 -20.73 -38.14
N PRO A 113 -19.10 -20.96 -37.09
CA PRO A 113 -20.11 -20.00 -36.63
C PRO A 113 -19.51 -18.76 -35.94
N ASP A 114 -20.16 -17.61 -36.06
CA ASP A 114 -19.84 -16.42 -35.25
C ASP A 114 -20.29 -16.66 -33.80
N MET A 115 -19.33 -16.72 -32.86
CA MET A 115 -19.63 -16.98 -31.45
C MET A 115 -20.42 -15.86 -30.75
N ARG A 116 -20.60 -14.70 -31.38
CA ARG A 116 -21.45 -13.62 -30.86
C ARG A 116 -22.94 -13.93 -30.97
N GLU A 117 -23.33 -14.83 -31.87
CA GLU A 117 -24.73 -15.22 -32.04
C GLU A 117 -25.24 -15.98 -30.80
N GLU A 118 -26.47 -15.69 -30.37
CA GLU A 118 -27.06 -16.34 -29.18
C GLU A 118 -27.13 -17.88 -29.32
N ILE A 119 -27.34 -18.36 -30.54
CA ILE A 119 -27.42 -19.80 -30.87
C ILE A 119 -26.07 -20.50 -30.57
N HIS A 120 -24.96 -19.76 -30.66
CA HIS A 120 -23.60 -20.28 -30.50
C HIS A 120 -22.94 -19.86 -29.18
N GLY A 121 -23.75 -19.43 -28.20
CA GLY A 121 -23.31 -19.13 -26.83
C GLY A 121 -23.27 -17.64 -26.48
N GLY A 122 -23.57 -16.75 -27.43
CA GLY A 122 -23.73 -15.31 -27.17
C GLY A 122 -22.49 -14.66 -26.56
N LYS A 123 -21.29 -15.03 -26.99
CA LYS A 123 -20.02 -14.50 -26.48
C LYS A 123 -19.76 -13.07 -26.97
N ARG A 124 -18.79 -12.37 -26.37
CA ARG A 124 -18.41 -11.01 -26.79
C ARG A 124 -17.56 -10.96 -28.06
N TYR A 125 -16.94 -12.07 -28.45
CA TYR A 125 -15.95 -12.13 -29.53
C TYR A 125 -16.36 -13.12 -30.62
N ILE A 126 -15.79 -12.95 -31.82
CA ILE A 126 -16.12 -13.72 -33.03
C ILE A 126 -15.47 -15.10 -32.99
N CYS A 127 -14.16 -15.15 -32.71
CA CYS A 127 -13.36 -16.37 -32.69
C CYS A 127 -12.35 -16.38 -31.53
N GLU A 128 -11.87 -17.56 -31.10
CA GLU A 128 -10.91 -17.66 -29.98
C GLU A 128 -9.58 -16.95 -30.26
N ALA A 129 -9.18 -16.83 -31.53
CA ALA A 129 -7.98 -16.06 -31.91
C ALA A 129 -8.13 -14.57 -31.58
N GLN A 130 -9.30 -13.98 -31.81
CA GLN A 130 -9.61 -12.60 -31.41
C GLN A 130 -9.59 -12.45 -29.88
N ASN A 131 -10.23 -13.39 -29.15
CA ASN A 131 -10.24 -13.38 -27.69
C ASN A 131 -8.82 -13.46 -27.10
N SER A 132 -7.99 -14.35 -27.65
CA SER A 132 -6.59 -14.52 -27.27
C SER A 132 -5.78 -13.24 -27.52
N ALA A 133 -5.91 -12.63 -28.71
CA ALA A 133 -5.23 -11.39 -29.06
C ALA A 133 -5.63 -10.22 -28.14
N VAL A 134 -6.93 -10.05 -27.88
CA VAL A 134 -7.44 -9.03 -26.95
C VAL A 134 -6.95 -9.30 -25.52
N GLY A 135 -7.01 -10.55 -25.05
CA GLY A 135 -6.48 -10.94 -23.73
C GLY A 135 -4.98 -10.71 -23.56
N ASN A 136 -4.19 -10.86 -24.63
CA ASN A 136 -2.74 -10.62 -24.58
C ASN A 136 -2.42 -9.14 -24.30
N ILE A 137 -3.27 -8.21 -24.74
CA ILE A 137 -3.09 -6.78 -24.48
C ILE A 137 -3.13 -6.48 -22.98
N PHE A 138 -4.07 -7.08 -22.23
CA PHE A 138 -4.12 -6.96 -20.78
C PHE A 138 -2.85 -7.48 -20.10
N VAL A 139 -2.37 -8.65 -20.54
CA VAL A 139 -1.17 -9.28 -19.98
C VAL A 139 0.05 -8.40 -20.24
N THR A 140 0.17 -7.83 -21.43
CA THR A 140 1.23 -6.87 -21.75
C THR A 140 1.13 -5.62 -20.88
N CYS A 141 -0.06 -5.05 -20.69
CA CYS A 141 -0.27 -3.91 -19.79
C CYS A 141 0.23 -4.20 -18.37
N LEU A 142 -0.18 -5.35 -17.82
CA LEU A 142 0.18 -5.78 -16.47
C LEU A 142 1.70 -5.96 -16.31
N ALA A 143 2.33 -6.59 -17.31
CA ALA A 143 3.77 -6.80 -17.34
C ALA A 143 4.53 -5.46 -17.26
N PHE A 144 4.16 -4.49 -18.11
CA PHE A 144 4.82 -3.18 -18.13
C PHE A 144 4.52 -2.34 -16.89
N ALA A 145 3.29 -2.38 -16.36
CA ALA A 145 2.95 -1.69 -15.12
C ALA A 145 3.83 -2.14 -13.95
N PHE A 146 4.03 -3.44 -13.80
CA PHE A 146 4.87 -3.98 -12.73
C PHE A 146 6.37 -3.79 -12.98
N SER A 147 6.81 -3.91 -14.23
CA SER A 147 8.19 -3.66 -14.60
C SER A 147 8.63 -2.23 -14.37
N PHE A 148 7.77 -1.26 -14.71
CA PHE A 148 8.11 0.16 -14.59
C PHE A 148 7.80 0.75 -13.20
N SER A 149 7.27 -0.03 -12.26
CA SER A 149 7.05 0.43 -10.88
C SER A 149 8.35 0.84 -10.17
N LEU A 150 9.46 0.10 -10.41
CA LEU A 150 10.79 0.49 -9.93
C LEU A 150 11.27 1.79 -10.57
N ALA A 151 11.11 1.91 -11.89
CA ALA A 151 11.48 3.11 -12.64
C ALA A 151 10.68 4.34 -12.16
N ALA A 152 9.39 4.15 -11.82
CA ALA A 152 8.54 5.19 -11.27
C ALA A 152 9.07 5.72 -9.92
N GLY A 153 9.53 4.84 -9.04
CA GLY A 153 10.18 5.22 -7.79
C GLY A 153 11.45 6.04 -8.03
N LEU A 154 12.34 5.57 -8.90
CA LEU A 154 13.57 6.29 -9.25
C LEU A 154 13.28 7.67 -9.88
N LEU A 155 12.27 7.75 -10.75
CA LEU A 155 11.88 9.00 -11.40
C LEU A 155 11.41 10.02 -10.36
N LEU A 156 10.62 9.57 -9.37
CA LEU A 156 10.13 10.38 -8.27
C LEU A 156 11.28 10.91 -7.40
N ASP A 157 12.29 10.07 -7.15
CA ASP A 157 13.46 10.44 -6.34
C ASP A 157 14.37 11.45 -7.06
N TYR A 158 14.62 11.27 -8.37
CA TYR A 158 15.55 12.11 -9.13
C TYR A 158 14.93 13.37 -9.74
N LEU A 159 13.74 13.27 -10.34
CA LEU A 159 13.08 14.38 -11.03
C LEU A 159 12.08 15.12 -10.14
N GLY A 160 11.75 14.55 -8.98
CA GLY A 160 10.78 15.09 -8.04
C GLY A 160 9.32 14.82 -8.44
N PRO A 161 8.37 15.17 -7.54
CA PRO A 161 6.97 14.75 -7.67
C PRO A 161 6.25 15.35 -8.88
N ARG A 162 6.43 16.65 -9.15
CA ARG A 162 5.71 17.35 -10.24
C ARG A 162 6.04 16.78 -11.62
N ILE A 163 7.32 16.65 -11.93
CA ILE A 163 7.78 16.19 -13.24
C ILE A 163 7.36 14.73 -13.44
N THR A 164 7.53 13.91 -12.40
CA THR A 164 7.09 12.50 -12.41
C THR A 164 5.59 12.38 -12.66
N ALA A 165 4.75 13.12 -11.94
CA ALA A 165 3.30 13.11 -12.14
C ALA A 165 2.91 13.55 -13.56
N ALA A 166 3.55 14.61 -14.08
CA ALA A 166 3.30 15.11 -15.42
C ALA A 166 3.67 14.08 -16.51
N ILE A 167 4.82 13.42 -16.39
CA ILE A 167 5.24 12.34 -17.30
C ILE A 167 4.22 11.20 -17.27
N GLY A 168 3.80 10.75 -16.08
CA GLY A 168 2.82 9.68 -15.94
C GLY A 168 1.49 10.01 -16.62
N GLN A 169 0.99 11.25 -16.48
CA GLN A 169 -0.25 11.68 -17.12
C GLN A 169 -0.13 11.86 -18.63
N LEU A 170 1.02 12.31 -19.14
CA LEU A 170 1.26 12.34 -20.59
C LEU A 170 1.25 10.93 -21.18
N MET A 171 1.88 9.96 -20.50
CA MET A 171 1.86 8.56 -20.95
C MET A 171 0.44 7.98 -20.93
N ASN A 172 -0.34 8.27 -19.89
CA ASN A 172 -1.75 7.88 -19.84
C ASN A 172 -2.58 8.56 -20.94
N ALA A 173 -2.40 9.86 -21.19
CA ALA A 173 -3.10 10.56 -22.27
C ALA A 173 -2.75 9.95 -23.64
N LEU A 174 -1.46 9.70 -23.87
CA LEU A 174 -0.97 9.04 -25.08
C LEU A 174 -1.56 7.63 -25.24
N ALA A 175 -1.68 6.86 -24.16
CA ALA A 175 -2.28 5.54 -24.18
C ALA A 175 -3.71 5.55 -24.75
N TRP A 176 -4.56 6.45 -24.24
CA TRP A 176 -5.96 6.56 -24.69
C TRP A 176 -6.08 7.15 -26.10
N VAL A 177 -5.18 8.06 -26.49
CA VAL A 177 -5.11 8.54 -27.87
C VAL A 177 -4.71 7.42 -28.82
N LEU A 178 -3.67 6.63 -28.49
CA LEU A 178 -3.25 5.50 -29.31
C LEU A 178 -4.35 4.44 -29.41
N LEU A 179 -5.10 4.20 -28.32
CA LEU A 179 -6.23 3.28 -28.31
C LEU A 179 -7.33 3.72 -29.29
N ALA A 180 -7.59 5.03 -29.38
CA ALA A 180 -8.62 5.59 -30.26
C ALA A 180 -8.35 5.41 -31.76
N PHE A 181 -7.07 5.29 -32.15
CA PHE A 181 -6.65 5.11 -33.54
C PHE A 181 -6.27 3.65 -33.88
N GLY A 182 -6.56 2.71 -32.97
CA GLY A 182 -6.34 1.28 -33.21
C GLY A 182 -7.19 0.78 -34.38
N SER A 183 -6.54 0.17 -35.37
CA SER A 183 -7.19 -0.48 -36.51
C SER A 183 -6.32 -1.61 -37.07
N GLU A 184 -6.82 -2.32 -38.08
CA GLU A 184 -6.04 -3.33 -38.80
C GLU A 184 -4.79 -2.71 -39.47
N SER A 185 -4.95 -1.52 -40.07
CA SER A 185 -3.86 -0.79 -40.72
C SER A 185 -2.85 -0.17 -39.75
N ALA A 186 -3.31 0.17 -38.55
CA ALA A 186 -2.51 0.79 -37.50
C ALA A 186 -2.72 0.03 -36.18
N GLN A 187 -1.89 -0.98 -35.94
CA GLN A 187 -1.99 -1.89 -34.79
C GLN A 187 -1.48 -1.25 -33.48
N THR A 188 -2.04 -0.11 -33.09
CA THR A 188 -1.62 0.68 -31.92
C THR A 188 -2.13 0.13 -30.59
N TYR A 189 -3.00 -0.89 -30.58
CA TYR A 189 -3.60 -1.43 -29.35
C TYR A 189 -2.59 -1.90 -28.31
N ILE A 190 -1.55 -2.63 -28.73
CA ILE A 190 -0.51 -3.11 -27.78
C ILE A 190 0.27 -1.91 -27.23
N ALA A 191 0.68 -0.99 -28.10
CA ALA A 191 1.41 0.22 -27.69
C ALA A 191 0.58 1.06 -26.70
N ALA A 192 -0.71 1.23 -26.96
CA ALA A 192 -1.63 1.94 -26.06
C ALA A 192 -1.59 1.38 -24.65
N PHE A 193 -1.69 0.06 -24.49
CA PHE A 193 -1.70 -0.58 -23.18
C PHE A 193 -0.32 -0.66 -22.51
N ILE A 194 0.78 -0.65 -23.29
CA ILE A 194 2.12 -0.46 -22.73
C ILE A 194 2.21 0.91 -22.05
N PHE A 195 1.82 1.98 -22.75
CA PHE A 195 1.82 3.33 -22.19
C PHE A 195 0.84 3.47 -21.01
N MET A 196 -0.31 2.78 -21.06
CA MET A 196 -1.28 2.75 -19.96
C MET A 196 -0.69 2.11 -18.70
N GLY A 197 0.03 0.99 -18.84
CA GLY A 197 0.70 0.33 -17.73
C GLY A 197 1.81 1.18 -17.13
N ILE A 198 2.66 1.78 -17.97
CA ILE A 198 3.78 2.61 -17.49
C ILE A 198 3.27 3.89 -16.80
N GLY A 199 2.27 4.56 -17.37
CA GLY A 199 1.71 5.80 -16.83
C GLY A 199 0.97 5.64 -15.50
N SER A 200 0.44 4.46 -15.20
CA SER A 200 -0.42 4.22 -14.04
C SER A 200 0.27 4.49 -12.70
N ASP A 201 1.42 3.85 -12.46
CA ASP A 201 2.15 3.98 -11.20
C ASP A 201 2.96 5.30 -11.17
N ILE A 202 3.55 5.71 -12.30
CA ILE A 202 4.30 6.98 -12.42
C ILE A 202 3.42 8.19 -12.08
N GLY A 203 2.17 8.22 -12.57
CA GLY A 203 1.24 9.31 -12.31
C GLY A 203 0.69 9.35 -10.88
N TYR A 204 0.65 8.20 -10.19
CA TYR A 204 0.02 8.03 -8.89
C TYR A 204 0.97 8.18 -7.70
N LEU A 205 2.18 7.60 -7.75
CA LEU A 205 3.13 7.62 -6.63
C LEU A 205 3.43 9.03 -6.07
N PRO A 206 3.58 10.09 -6.88
CA PRO A 206 3.81 11.45 -6.38
C PRO A 206 2.73 11.97 -5.40
N LEU A 207 1.48 11.52 -5.56
CA LEU A 207 0.33 11.99 -4.77
C LEU A 207 0.40 11.53 -3.32
N LEU A 208 1.03 10.38 -3.07
CA LEU A 208 1.17 9.80 -1.74
C LEU A 208 1.96 10.71 -0.79
N SER A 209 2.79 11.61 -1.31
CA SER A 209 3.54 12.59 -0.51
C SER A 209 2.62 13.54 0.27
N SER A 210 1.37 13.72 -0.17
CA SER A 210 0.39 14.55 0.53
C SER A 210 0.05 14.05 1.94
N ALA A 211 0.29 12.78 2.24
CA ALA A 211 0.12 12.21 3.57
C ALA A 211 0.93 12.97 4.64
N ASN A 212 2.13 13.46 4.27
CA ASN A 212 3.01 14.19 5.18
C ASN A 212 2.46 15.56 5.63
N LEU A 213 1.42 16.07 4.98
CA LEU A 213 0.71 17.30 5.40
C LEU A 213 -0.29 17.06 6.55
N PHE A 214 -0.51 15.80 6.92
CA PHE A 214 -1.46 15.36 7.93
C PHE A 214 -0.75 14.52 9.01
N PRO A 215 0.13 15.14 9.81
CA PRO A 215 0.86 14.43 10.85
C PRO A 215 -0.08 13.77 11.86
N GLY A 216 0.22 12.51 12.22
CA GLY A 216 -0.61 11.65 13.08
C GLY A 216 -1.76 10.95 12.34
N HIS A 217 -1.96 11.25 11.06
CA HIS A 217 -3.02 10.66 10.22
C HIS A 217 -2.47 10.29 8.83
N GLU A 218 -1.15 10.18 8.66
CA GLU A 218 -0.49 9.94 7.38
C GLU A 218 -0.98 8.64 6.76
N GLY A 219 -1.11 7.60 7.60
CA GLY A 219 -1.76 6.35 7.26
C GLY A 219 -3.09 6.62 6.57
N LEU A 220 -4.06 7.15 7.32
CA LEU A 220 -5.44 7.35 6.85
C LEU A 220 -5.50 8.03 5.48
N ILE A 221 -4.62 9.02 5.23
CA ILE A 221 -4.54 9.72 3.94
C ILE A 221 -4.11 8.78 2.82
N VAL A 222 -3.08 7.97 3.02
CA VAL A 222 -2.66 6.97 2.02
C VAL A 222 -3.73 5.90 1.82
N ALA A 223 -4.43 5.46 2.87
CA ALA A 223 -5.56 4.54 2.72
C ALA A 223 -6.69 5.15 1.88
N ILE A 224 -7.00 6.44 2.05
CA ILE A 224 -7.99 7.14 1.22
C ILE A 224 -7.53 7.20 -0.25
N LEU A 225 -6.27 7.53 -0.52
CA LEU A 225 -5.71 7.54 -1.88
C LEU A 225 -5.70 6.14 -2.49
N GLY A 226 -5.37 5.11 -1.71
CA GLY A 226 -5.40 3.70 -2.11
C GLY A 226 -6.83 3.21 -2.39
N ALA A 227 -7.81 3.59 -1.58
CA ALA A 227 -9.22 3.30 -1.82
C ALA A 227 -9.71 3.98 -3.10
N SER A 228 -9.28 5.22 -3.35
CA SER A 228 -9.56 5.93 -4.61
C SER A 228 -8.97 5.22 -5.83
N LYS A 229 -7.74 4.70 -5.71
CA LYS A 229 -7.10 3.88 -6.73
C LYS A 229 -7.91 2.61 -7.04
N SER A 230 -8.49 1.93 -6.06
CA SER A 230 -9.40 0.81 -6.31
C SER A 230 -10.74 1.24 -6.91
N ALA A 231 -11.28 2.38 -6.47
CA ALA A 231 -12.51 2.95 -7.03
C ALA A 231 -12.36 3.35 -8.51
N SER A 232 -11.12 3.61 -8.98
CA SER A 232 -10.84 3.91 -10.41
C SER A 232 -11.28 2.82 -11.38
N PHE A 233 -11.52 1.60 -10.90
CA PHE A 233 -12.09 0.51 -11.70
C PHE A 233 -13.50 0.84 -12.21
N ALA A 234 -14.17 1.84 -11.62
CA ALA A 234 -15.45 2.32 -12.12
C ALA A 234 -15.33 3.07 -13.45
N VAL A 235 -14.16 3.62 -13.78
CA VAL A 235 -13.97 4.43 -14.99
C VAL A 235 -14.28 3.65 -16.27
N PRO A 236 -13.69 2.46 -16.54
CA PRO A 236 -14.06 1.68 -17.73
C PRO A 236 -15.52 1.25 -17.72
N THR A 237 -16.10 0.94 -16.54
CA THR A 237 -17.51 0.60 -16.43
C THR A 237 -18.40 1.77 -16.87
N ILE A 238 -18.05 3.00 -16.49
CA ILE A 238 -18.77 4.21 -16.93
C ILE A 238 -18.62 4.40 -18.45
N LEU A 239 -17.39 4.28 -18.98
CA LEU A 239 -17.12 4.40 -20.42
C LEU A 239 -17.88 3.34 -21.23
N ASP A 240 -17.89 2.09 -20.76
CA ASP A 240 -18.59 0.96 -21.35
C ASP A 240 -20.10 1.23 -21.44
N LYS A 241 -20.71 1.75 -20.37
CA LYS A 241 -22.12 2.14 -20.35
C LYS A 241 -22.44 3.35 -21.23
N ILE A 242 -21.54 4.34 -21.31
CA ILE A 242 -21.72 5.51 -22.19
C ILE A 242 -21.76 5.08 -23.66
N GLU A 243 -20.80 4.26 -24.09
CA GLU A 243 -20.78 3.74 -25.46
C GLU A 243 -22.03 2.88 -25.74
N ALA A 244 -22.41 2.01 -24.80
CA ALA A 244 -23.58 1.14 -24.98
C ALA A 244 -24.91 1.90 -25.06
N ALA A 245 -25.01 3.07 -24.42
CA ALA A 245 -26.23 3.89 -24.43
C ALA A 245 -26.36 4.79 -25.67
N ASN A 246 -25.27 5.03 -26.41
CA ASN A 246 -25.22 6.02 -27.48
C ASN A 246 -24.73 5.39 -28.80
N PRO A 247 -25.62 5.10 -29.77
CA PRO A 247 -25.26 4.45 -31.03
C PRO A 247 -24.28 5.22 -31.94
N GLY A 248 -24.07 6.52 -31.68
CA GLY A 248 -23.16 7.38 -32.45
C GLY A 248 -21.79 7.60 -31.82
N ILE A 249 -21.52 7.03 -30.65
CA ILE A 249 -20.25 7.16 -29.95
C ILE A 249 -19.58 5.78 -29.96
N GLY A 250 -18.47 5.64 -30.68
CA GLY A 250 -17.68 4.42 -30.70
C GLY A 250 -16.48 4.48 -29.76
N LEU A 251 -15.65 3.43 -29.78
CA LEU A 251 -14.41 3.35 -29.01
C LEU A 251 -13.51 4.58 -29.22
N ARG A 252 -13.45 5.13 -30.43
CA ARG A 252 -12.63 6.28 -30.77
C ARG A 252 -13.07 7.53 -30.01
N GLU A 253 -14.35 7.86 -30.07
CA GLU A 253 -14.92 9.05 -29.42
C GLU A 253 -14.84 8.93 -27.90
N VAL A 254 -15.15 7.74 -27.35
CA VAL A 254 -15.03 7.47 -25.91
C VAL A 254 -13.59 7.61 -25.44
N SER A 255 -12.64 7.03 -26.17
CA SER A 255 -11.22 7.05 -25.81
C SER A 255 -10.64 8.46 -25.89
N LEU A 256 -10.96 9.24 -26.93
CA LEU A 256 -10.52 10.64 -27.05
C LEU A 256 -11.16 11.55 -26.00
N GLY A 257 -12.47 11.39 -25.75
CA GLY A 257 -13.17 12.15 -24.71
C GLY A 257 -12.58 11.90 -23.33
N TYR A 258 -12.32 10.63 -23.00
CA TYR A 258 -11.68 10.27 -21.75
C TYR A 258 -10.21 10.71 -21.68
N ALA A 259 -9.44 10.66 -22.78
CA ALA A 259 -8.06 11.16 -22.82
C ALA A 259 -7.97 12.63 -22.39
N VAL A 260 -8.95 13.45 -22.76
CA VAL A 260 -9.02 14.87 -22.37
C VAL A 260 -9.53 15.03 -20.93
N ILE A 261 -10.65 14.40 -20.58
CA ILE A 261 -11.33 14.60 -19.29
C ILE A 261 -10.58 13.95 -18.12
N GLY A 262 -9.98 12.78 -18.34
CA GLY A 262 -9.20 12.05 -17.33
C GLY A 262 -7.74 12.50 -17.34
N PRO A 263 -6.86 11.84 -18.12
CA PRO A 263 -5.42 12.13 -18.10
C PRO A 263 -5.05 13.57 -18.46
N GLY A 264 -5.74 14.20 -19.43
CA GLY A 264 -5.48 15.59 -19.84
C GLY A 264 -5.75 16.61 -18.73
N LEU A 265 -6.89 16.49 -18.04
CA LEU A 265 -7.19 17.30 -16.85
C LEU A 265 -6.18 17.02 -15.73
N CYS A 266 -5.90 15.75 -15.45
CA CYS A 266 -4.93 15.35 -14.44
C CYS A 266 -3.52 15.87 -14.75
N PHE A 267 -3.12 15.98 -16.02
CA PHE A 267 -1.84 16.58 -16.42
C PHE A 267 -1.77 18.06 -16.03
N ILE A 268 -2.83 18.83 -16.29
CA ILE A 268 -2.91 20.24 -15.88
C ILE A 268 -2.84 20.36 -14.36
N LEU A 269 -3.60 19.52 -13.64
CA LEU A 269 -3.56 19.46 -12.17
C LEU A 269 -2.17 19.07 -11.65
N ALA A 270 -1.45 18.16 -12.32
CA ALA A 270 -0.10 17.80 -11.95
C ALA A 270 0.86 18.99 -12.05
N LEU A 271 0.79 19.76 -13.14
CA LEU A 271 1.66 20.94 -13.32
C LEU A 271 1.40 22.04 -12.30
N ILE A 272 0.14 22.25 -11.91
CA ILE A 272 -0.26 23.35 -11.03
C ILE A 272 -0.14 22.96 -9.55
N LEU A 273 -0.72 21.82 -9.17
CA LEU A 273 -0.97 21.47 -7.77
C LEU A 273 0.04 20.49 -7.17
N VAL A 274 0.77 19.70 -7.97
CA VAL A 274 1.81 18.81 -7.45
C VAL A 274 3.08 19.61 -7.13
N PRO A 275 3.70 19.43 -5.95
CA PRO A 275 4.86 20.22 -5.57
C PRO A 275 6.13 19.78 -6.32
N TYR A 276 7.07 20.72 -6.52
CA TYR A 276 8.39 20.41 -7.12
C TYR A 276 9.27 19.54 -6.23
N LYS A 277 9.14 19.70 -4.90
CA LYS A 277 9.83 18.89 -3.89
C LYS A 277 8.79 18.11 -3.11
N HIS A 278 9.14 16.92 -2.64
CA HIS A 278 8.24 16.13 -1.79
C HIS A 278 7.89 16.91 -0.51
N PHE A 279 6.68 16.71 -0.01
CA PHE A 279 6.32 17.21 1.31
C PHE A 279 7.14 16.47 2.37
N LYS A 280 7.71 17.23 3.30
CA LYS A 280 8.60 16.68 4.33
C LYS A 280 7.78 16.06 5.45
N PRO A 281 8.18 14.92 6.02
CA PRO A 281 7.54 14.39 7.22
C PRO A 281 7.81 15.27 8.45
N TRP A 282 6.94 15.22 9.46
CA TRP A 282 7.01 16.10 10.65
C TRP A 282 8.27 15.88 11.51
N ASN A 283 8.80 14.67 11.51
CA ASN A 283 10.02 14.29 12.24
C ASN A 283 11.28 15.01 11.74
N GLU A 284 11.32 15.39 10.46
CA GLU A 284 12.43 16.18 9.90
C GLU A 284 12.48 17.59 10.53
N PHE A 285 11.34 18.12 10.97
CA PHE A 285 11.27 19.42 11.63
C PHE A 285 11.65 19.37 13.12
N THR A 286 11.43 18.24 13.80
CA THR A 286 11.88 18.07 15.20
C THR A 286 13.39 18.06 15.35
N GLU A 287 14.12 17.62 14.32
CA GLU A 287 15.60 17.60 14.33
C GLU A 287 16.20 19.00 14.09
N MET A 288 15.50 19.85 13.31
CA MET A 288 15.92 21.24 13.07
C MET A 288 15.85 22.12 14.33
N GLU A 289 14.91 21.83 15.25
CA GLU A 289 14.74 22.58 16.50
C GLU A 289 15.86 22.31 17.54
N ARG A 290 16.58 21.18 17.43
CA ARG A 290 17.63 20.78 18.39
C ARG A 290 19.03 21.34 18.11
N GLY A 291 19.20 22.21 17.10
CA GLY A 291 20.46 22.91 16.84
C GLY A 291 21.64 22.03 16.37
N GLY A 292 21.39 20.77 16.01
CA GLY A 292 22.40 19.91 15.40
C GLY A 292 22.69 20.36 13.98
N ALA A 293 23.97 20.61 13.65
CA ALA A 293 24.44 20.76 12.28
C ALA A 293 23.92 19.59 11.43
N TYR A 294 23.62 19.85 10.15
CA TYR A 294 23.16 18.85 9.18
C TYR A 294 24.18 17.70 9.08
N HIS A 295 24.06 16.71 9.96
CA HIS A 295 24.63 15.40 9.76
C HIS A 295 23.59 14.64 9.00
N HIS A 296 23.89 14.29 7.74
CA HIS A 296 23.15 13.27 7.03
C HIS A 296 23.08 12.06 7.97
N PRO A 297 21.91 11.72 8.58
CA PRO A 297 21.77 10.39 9.12
C PRO A 297 21.70 9.55 7.86
N ILE A 298 22.68 8.66 7.64
CA ILE A 298 22.49 7.57 6.69
C ILE A 298 21.48 6.61 7.35
N GLN A 299 20.24 7.07 7.61
CA GLN A 299 19.14 6.26 8.15
C GLN A 299 17.76 6.94 8.11
N ARG A 300 17.42 7.55 6.97
CA ARG A 300 16.06 7.41 6.39
C ARG A 300 16.07 7.58 4.88
N VAL A 301 17.16 7.13 4.27
CA VAL A 301 17.28 7.09 2.82
C VAL A 301 16.41 5.93 2.35
N ASN A 302 15.35 6.27 1.63
CA ASN A 302 14.59 5.37 0.76
C ASN A 302 13.46 4.54 1.38
N ASP A 303 12.59 5.19 2.16
CA ASP A 303 11.18 4.81 2.16
C ASP A 303 10.61 5.14 0.78
N SER A 304 10.93 4.31 -0.23
CA SER A 304 10.33 4.47 -1.55
C SER A 304 8.81 4.57 -1.38
N PHE A 305 8.11 5.30 -2.22
CA PHE A 305 6.65 5.45 -2.09
C PHE A 305 5.88 4.12 -2.06
N ALA A 306 6.52 3.06 -2.58
CA ALA A 306 6.14 1.68 -2.35
C ALA A 306 6.10 1.29 -0.85
N SER A 307 7.11 1.64 -0.05
CA SER A 307 7.16 1.45 1.40
C SER A 307 6.11 2.30 2.09
N ILE A 308 5.86 3.52 1.60
CA ILE A 308 4.76 4.36 2.09
C ILE A 308 3.41 3.67 1.80
N GLU A 309 3.18 3.07 0.63
CA GLU A 309 1.95 2.30 0.39
C GLU A 309 1.86 1.13 1.40
N ALA A 310 2.92 0.35 1.60
CA ALA A 310 2.93 -0.78 2.55
C ALA A 310 2.76 -0.39 4.03
N HIS A 311 3.50 0.63 4.49
CA HIS A 311 3.52 1.12 5.86
C HIS A 311 2.29 1.97 6.15
N ALA A 312 1.85 2.82 5.23
CA ALA A 312 0.68 3.64 5.48
C ALA A 312 -0.61 2.82 5.47
N TRP A 313 -0.74 1.73 4.70
CA TRP A 313 -1.84 0.78 4.88
C TRP A 313 -1.82 0.14 6.28
N ARG A 314 -0.64 -0.27 6.78
CA ARG A 314 -0.46 -0.84 8.13
C ARG A 314 -0.75 0.17 9.25
N ASP A 315 -0.27 1.40 9.09
CA ASP A 315 -0.32 2.44 10.11
C ASP A 315 -1.68 3.19 10.10
N SER A 316 -2.41 3.22 8.97
CA SER A 316 -3.79 3.76 8.86
C SER A 316 -4.79 3.07 9.77
N PHE A 317 -4.58 1.77 9.96
CA PHE A 317 -5.56 0.88 10.53
C PHE A 317 -5.23 0.56 11.99
N SER A 318 -3.95 0.59 12.37
CA SER A 318 -3.50 0.65 13.76
C SER A 318 -3.91 1.97 14.44
N SER A 319 -3.91 3.11 13.73
CA SER A 319 -4.40 4.39 14.27
C SER A 319 -5.91 4.42 14.54
N PHE A 320 -6.70 3.49 13.98
CA PHE A 320 -8.09 3.28 14.39
C PHE A 320 -8.23 2.55 15.74
N HIS A 321 -7.13 1.98 16.28
CA HIS A 321 -7.11 1.18 17.49
C HIS A 321 -6.49 1.89 18.70
N GLU A 322 -5.74 2.99 18.51
CA GLU A 322 -5.12 3.79 19.58
C GLU A 322 -6.10 4.71 20.32
N GLY A 323 -7.29 4.20 20.60
CA GLY A 323 -8.22 4.73 21.60
C GLY A 323 -8.17 3.99 22.94
N GLN A 324 -7.05 3.34 23.28
CA GLN A 324 -6.86 2.71 24.60
C GLN A 324 -5.91 3.55 25.47
N TRP A 325 -6.55 4.26 26.40
CA TRP A 325 -5.98 5.05 27.49
C TRP A 325 -4.78 4.37 28.17
N PRO A 326 -3.75 5.14 28.57
CA PRO A 326 -2.89 4.75 29.68
C PRO A 326 -3.74 4.74 30.96
N LEU A 327 -4.03 3.53 31.46
CA LEU A 327 -4.37 3.31 32.87
C LEU A 327 -3.12 3.63 33.69
N HIS A 328 -2.94 4.91 34.05
CA HIS A 328 -2.05 5.26 35.16
C HIS A 328 -2.68 4.75 36.45
N ALA A 329 -2.00 3.79 37.06
CA ALA A 329 -2.22 3.39 38.44
C ALA A 329 -2.07 4.63 39.34
N HIS A 330 -3.17 5.02 39.97
CA HIS A 330 -3.17 5.92 41.11
C HIS A 330 -2.89 5.07 42.36
N ASP A 331 -1.70 5.22 42.94
CA ASP A 331 -1.52 5.06 44.38
C ASP A 331 -1.34 6.44 44.99
N GLY A 332 -2.11 6.71 46.05
CA GLY A 332 -2.35 8.03 46.61
C GLY A 332 -1.57 8.36 47.88
N TYR A 333 -1.93 9.55 48.39
CA TYR A 333 -1.51 10.26 49.62
C TYR A 333 -0.11 10.87 49.60
N SER A 334 0.11 12.15 49.91
CA SER A 334 -0.64 13.25 50.56
C SER A 334 0.15 14.54 50.21
N GLY A 335 -0.37 15.75 50.01
CA GLY A 335 -1.38 16.56 50.69
C GLY A 335 -0.77 17.97 50.81
N GLY A 336 -1.50 19.04 50.50
CA GLY A 336 -1.06 20.41 50.85
C GLY A 336 -1.31 21.54 49.84
N THR A 337 -2.56 22.03 49.84
CA THR A 337 -2.97 23.45 49.80
C THR A 337 -2.52 24.39 48.66
N ALA A 338 -3.54 24.69 47.84
CA ALA A 338 -3.82 25.91 47.08
C ALA A 338 -3.15 27.22 47.51
N SER A 339 -2.67 27.99 46.53
CA SER A 339 -2.96 29.44 46.36
C SER A 339 -2.28 30.00 45.10
N GLU A 340 -3.09 30.54 44.17
CA GLU A 340 -2.68 31.65 43.27
C GLU A 340 -2.57 32.94 44.10
N PRO A 341 -1.69 33.92 43.76
CA PRO A 341 -2.04 34.93 42.72
C PRO A 341 -0.88 35.63 41.97
N GLY A 342 -1.15 36.02 40.71
CA GLY A 342 -0.96 37.37 40.14
C GLY A 342 0.40 38.12 40.11
N ARG A 343 0.67 38.72 38.92
CA ARG A 343 1.08 40.15 38.67
C ARG A 343 2.58 40.50 38.42
N LYS A 344 2.84 40.96 37.18
CA LYS A 344 3.73 42.05 36.65
C LYS A 344 5.15 42.34 37.20
N ALA A 345 6.13 42.46 36.28
CA ALA A 345 7.07 43.60 36.02
C ALA A 345 8.25 43.09 35.14
N LYS A 346 8.69 43.63 33.98
CA LYS A 346 9.23 44.93 33.49
C LYS A 346 10.67 45.33 33.94
N CYS A 347 11.56 45.38 32.93
CA CYS A 347 12.81 46.17 32.74
C CYS A 347 14.06 45.79 33.62
N TYR A 348 15.34 45.92 33.21
CA TYR A 348 16.04 46.90 32.36
C TYR A 348 17.53 46.48 32.09
N LEU A 349 18.17 47.12 31.08
CA LEU A 349 19.62 47.49 30.92
C LEU A 349 20.59 46.36 30.44
N ASP A 350 21.55 46.56 29.54
CA ASP A 350 21.99 47.70 28.73
C ASP A 350 22.96 47.22 27.63
N VAL A 351 23.13 48.03 26.56
CA VAL A 351 24.09 47.84 25.45
C VAL A 351 25.40 48.57 25.77
N PRO A 352 26.56 48.11 25.25
CA PRO A 352 27.36 49.02 24.41
C PRO A 352 28.03 48.36 23.19
N ARG A 353 28.00 49.06 22.05
CA ARG A 353 29.07 49.09 21.02
C ARG A 353 29.88 50.38 21.25
N PRO A 354 31.17 50.52 20.83
CA PRO A 354 31.48 51.06 19.48
C PRO A 354 32.90 50.76 18.85
N VAL A 355 32.92 50.54 17.50
CA VAL A 355 33.88 50.94 16.40
C VAL A 355 35.36 50.41 16.24
N PRO A 356 36.08 50.66 15.08
CA PRO A 356 36.83 49.62 14.32
C PRO A 356 38.31 49.98 13.93
N SER A 357 39.02 49.13 13.17
CA SER A 357 40.21 49.47 12.33
C SER A 357 40.59 48.25 11.45
N THR A 358 40.52 48.29 10.11
CA THR A 358 41.51 48.71 9.08
C THR A 358 42.86 47.98 9.07
N GLY A 359 43.18 47.25 7.99
CA GLY A 359 44.56 46.97 7.54
C GLY A 359 44.78 45.62 6.84
N PRO A 360 45.73 45.47 5.88
CA PRO A 360 45.43 44.89 4.57
C PRO A 360 46.24 43.66 4.11
N CYS A 361 45.78 43.12 2.97
CA CYS A 361 46.27 42.07 2.07
C CYS A 361 47.75 42.16 1.64
N LYS A 362 48.41 41.01 1.33
CA LYS A 362 49.38 40.86 0.22
C LYS A 362 49.70 39.39 -0.15
N LYS A 363 49.82 39.18 -1.47
CA LYS A 363 50.20 37.99 -2.28
C LYS A 363 51.73 37.76 -2.31
N ALA A 364 52.19 36.56 -2.72
CA ALA A 364 53.20 36.28 -3.78
C ALA A 364 53.71 34.81 -3.71
N LEU A 365 53.61 34.01 -4.80
CA LEU A 365 54.67 33.50 -5.73
C LEU A 365 55.60 32.41 -5.14
N SER A 366 56.16 31.41 -5.85
CA SER A 366 56.18 30.91 -7.24
C SER A 366 56.98 29.57 -7.32
N GLU A 367 56.83 28.83 -8.45
CA GLU A 367 57.81 27.93 -9.15
C GLU A 367 58.34 26.64 -8.46
N GLY A 368 58.57 25.48 -9.10
CA GLY A 368 58.48 24.99 -10.49
C GLY A 368 59.29 23.67 -10.70
N VAL A 369 58.84 22.82 -11.65
CA VAL A 369 59.61 21.81 -12.48
C VAL A 369 60.24 20.58 -11.75
N GLY A 370 60.28 19.32 -12.24
CA GLY A 370 60.02 18.65 -13.52
C GLY A 370 60.10 17.10 -13.39
N ALA A 371 59.95 16.40 -14.52
CA ALA A 371 59.70 14.96 -14.69
C ALA A 371 60.94 14.04 -14.73
N ASP A 372 60.75 12.72 -14.53
CA ASP A 372 61.42 11.65 -15.31
C ASP A 372 60.82 10.24 -15.08
N GLU A 373 60.97 9.39 -16.09
CA GLU A 373 60.25 8.14 -16.44
C GLU A 373 60.84 6.81 -15.90
N GLU A 374 59.98 5.76 -15.97
CA GLU A 374 60.23 4.33 -16.24
C GLU A 374 61.14 3.45 -15.34
N LYS A 375 60.55 2.42 -14.69
CA LYS A 375 60.68 1.01 -15.14
C LYS A 375 59.87 -0.04 -14.36
N LYS A 376 59.25 -0.90 -15.17
CA LYS A 376 59.05 -2.36 -15.05
C LYS A 376 57.84 -2.95 -14.30
N ARG A 377 57.26 -3.88 -15.07
CA ARG A 377 56.02 -4.64 -15.01
C ARG A 377 56.31 -6.08 -14.55
N ASP A 378 55.24 -6.76 -14.13
CA ASP A 378 55.03 -8.23 -14.12
C ASP A 378 55.82 -9.03 -13.06
N GLU A 379 55.33 -10.10 -12.43
CA GLU A 379 54.02 -10.67 -12.10
C GLU A 379 54.36 -11.90 -11.22
N GLU A 380 53.44 -12.30 -10.33
CA GLU A 380 53.30 -13.65 -9.77
C GLU A 380 54.50 -14.39 -9.12
N LYS A 381 54.40 -14.60 -7.80
CA LYS A 381 53.99 -15.92 -7.28
C LYS A 381 53.76 -15.90 -5.78
N GLN A 382 52.50 -16.11 -5.43
CA GLN A 382 52.01 -17.08 -4.45
C GLN A 382 52.73 -17.24 -3.10
N LYS A 383 51.85 -17.13 -2.09
CA LYS A 383 51.76 -17.90 -0.84
C LYS A 383 52.41 -17.28 0.41
N LYS A 384 51.46 -16.86 1.27
CA LYS A 384 51.27 -17.36 2.64
C LYS A 384 52.43 -17.08 3.60
N ASN A 385 52.23 -16.15 4.52
CA ASN A 385 51.53 -16.39 5.78
C ASN A 385 51.71 -15.19 6.71
N GLY A 386 50.62 -14.84 7.40
CA GLY A 386 50.64 -14.18 8.71
C GLY A 386 51.00 -12.70 8.70
N PHE A 387 50.01 -11.84 8.91
CA PHE A 387 50.24 -10.66 9.73
C PHE A 387 49.01 -10.36 10.59
N SER A 388 49.30 -10.28 11.88
CA SER A 388 48.42 -10.03 13.02
C SER A 388 47.99 -8.56 13.09
N ASP A 389 46.82 -8.36 13.68
CA ASP A 389 46.28 -7.09 14.17
C ASP A 389 47.29 -6.30 15.02
N ALA A 390 47.52 -5.03 14.67
CA ALA A 390 47.67 -3.91 15.61
C ALA A 390 47.75 -2.57 14.86
N ASP A 391 46.97 -1.60 15.35
CA ASP A 391 47.08 -0.15 15.22
C ASP A 391 46.92 0.55 13.84
N GLN A 392 45.68 0.95 13.58
CA GLN A 392 45.41 2.31 13.11
C GLN A 392 44.38 2.97 14.03
N ALA A 393 44.85 3.97 14.78
CA ALA A 393 44.05 4.86 15.60
C ALA A 393 42.99 5.56 14.73
N ALA A 394 41.73 5.14 14.89
CA ALA A 394 40.60 5.78 14.24
C ALA A 394 40.19 7.03 15.03
N GLU A 395 40.22 8.16 14.33
CA GLU A 395 39.78 9.47 14.76
C GLU A 395 38.37 9.41 15.38
N VAL A 396 38.23 9.89 16.61
CA VAL A 396 36.96 9.90 17.35
C VAL A 396 35.99 10.89 16.68
N PRO A 397 34.77 10.49 16.27
CA PRO A 397 33.81 11.39 15.62
C PRO A 397 33.36 12.55 16.52
N ALA A 398 33.20 13.75 15.95
CA ALA A 398 32.87 14.99 16.67
C ALA A 398 31.60 14.96 17.55
N ILE A 399 30.66 14.04 17.28
CA ILE A 399 29.46 13.78 18.09
C ILE A 399 29.83 13.35 19.53
N TYR A 400 30.94 12.63 19.69
CA TYR A 400 31.47 12.21 20.99
C TYR A 400 32.05 13.37 21.81
N GLN A 401 32.65 14.38 21.17
CA GLN A 401 33.20 15.56 21.87
C GLN A 401 32.10 16.50 22.37
N ALA A 402 31.02 16.68 21.59
CA ALA A 402 29.90 17.53 21.97
C ALA A 402 29.10 16.96 23.16
N THR A 403 28.91 15.64 23.19
CA THR A 403 28.19 14.95 24.27
C THR A 403 28.99 14.92 25.56
N ARG A 404 30.33 14.82 25.48
CA ARG A 404 31.23 14.91 26.63
C ARG A 404 31.23 16.29 27.28
N MET A 405 31.08 17.36 26.48
CA MET A 405 30.96 18.73 26.99
C MET A 405 29.63 18.98 27.71
N SER A 406 28.52 18.39 27.24
CA SER A 406 27.19 18.54 27.86
C SER A 406 27.05 17.85 29.23
N VAL A 407 27.82 16.78 29.48
CA VAL A 407 27.82 16.05 30.77
C VAL A 407 28.78 16.69 31.77
N ALA A 408 29.91 17.25 31.30
CA ALA A 408 30.82 18.05 32.13
C ALA A 408 30.14 19.31 32.73
N THR A 409 29.04 19.77 32.13
CA THR A 409 28.23 20.92 32.57
C THR A 409 27.04 20.57 33.48
N GLY A 410 26.95 19.34 34.00
CA GLY A 410 26.04 19.02 35.13
C GLY A 410 24.62 18.57 34.78
N GLY A 411 24.39 17.94 33.63
CA GLY A 411 23.10 17.33 33.29
C GLY A 411 22.83 16.05 34.11
N ALA A 412 21.63 15.94 34.70
CA ALA A 412 21.21 14.79 35.49
C ALA A 412 20.99 13.54 34.61
N GLY A 413 22.02 12.71 34.49
CA GLY A 413 21.96 11.38 33.89
C GLY A 413 23.15 10.55 34.35
N ASN A 414 22.90 9.35 34.85
CA ASN A 414 23.97 8.45 35.31
C ASN A 414 24.90 8.11 34.14
N ALA A 415 26.18 8.47 34.27
CA ALA A 415 27.19 8.30 33.23
C ALA A 415 27.32 6.82 32.75
N GLU A 416 27.10 5.85 33.65
CA GLU A 416 27.09 4.42 33.31
C GLU A 416 25.95 4.02 32.36
N THR A 417 24.77 4.65 32.47
CA THR A 417 23.63 4.33 31.60
C THR A 417 23.84 4.90 30.19
N LEU A 418 24.55 6.03 30.10
CA LEU A 418 24.93 6.64 28.82
C LEU A 418 26.08 5.88 28.15
N ASP A 419 27.05 5.36 28.93
CA ASP A 419 28.14 4.52 28.41
C ASP A 419 27.62 3.16 27.89
N GLN A 420 26.60 2.59 28.53
CA GLN A 420 25.90 1.40 28.04
C GLN A 420 25.11 1.66 26.74
N LEU A 421 24.52 2.86 26.58
CA LEU A 421 23.88 3.29 25.33
C LEU A 421 24.90 3.65 24.24
N ALA A 422 26.06 4.18 24.62
CA ALA A 422 27.15 4.57 23.72
C ALA A 422 27.96 3.36 23.21
N GLY A 423 27.92 2.21 23.89
CA GLY A 423 28.54 0.96 23.46
C GLY A 423 27.82 0.26 22.28
N GLY A 424 26.61 0.69 21.93
CA GLY A 424 25.87 0.15 20.79
C GLY A 424 26.38 0.71 19.48
N ARG A 425 27.38 0.07 18.86
CA ARG A 425 27.74 0.33 17.44
C ARG A 425 26.47 0.28 16.61
N GLU A 426 26.12 1.37 15.93
CA GLU A 426 25.07 1.41 14.92
C GLU A 426 25.36 0.31 13.88
N GLU A 427 24.56 -0.77 13.87
CA GLU A 427 24.74 -1.88 12.94
C GLU A 427 24.54 -1.37 11.51
N LYS A 428 25.56 -1.47 10.66
CA LYS A 428 25.41 -1.17 9.23
C LYS A 428 24.27 -2.03 8.65
N PRO A 429 23.30 -1.44 7.95
CA PRO A 429 22.19 -2.19 7.37
C PRO A 429 22.73 -3.26 6.41
N ALA A 430 22.12 -4.46 6.43
CA ALA A 430 22.52 -5.56 5.57
C ALA A 430 22.45 -5.14 4.10
N SER A 431 23.52 -5.42 3.33
CA SER A 431 23.59 -5.09 1.90
C SER A 431 22.38 -5.60 1.11
N PHE A 432 21.90 -4.80 0.15
CA PHE A 432 20.79 -5.14 -0.76
C PHE A 432 20.92 -6.54 -1.36
N ILE A 433 22.10 -6.89 -1.88
CA ILE A 433 22.32 -8.20 -2.52
C ILE A 433 22.07 -9.32 -1.51
N ARG A 434 22.57 -9.18 -0.27
CA ARG A 434 22.39 -10.18 0.79
C ARG A 434 20.91 -10.34 1.18
N GLN A 435 20.14 -9.25 1.16
CA GLN A 435 18.69 -9.30 1.41
C GLN A 435 17.95 -9.96 0.24
N PHE A 436 18.31 -9.65 -1.00
CA PHE A 436 17.64 -10.17 -2.19
C PHE A 436 18.01 -11.62 -2.53
N THR A 437 19.21 -12.08 -2.18
CA THR A 437 19.60 -13.48 -2.29
C THR A 437 19.13 -14.32 -1.09
N SER A 438 18.41 -13.71 -0.15
CA SER A 438 17.89 -14.43 1.00
C SER A 438 16.80 -15.43 0.58
N PRO A 439 16.63 -16.53 1.33
CA PRO A 439 15.56 -17.47 1.05
C PRO A 439 14.17 -16.84 1.11
N TYR A 440 13.97 -15.81 1.94
CA TYR A 440 12.71 -15.06 2.03
C TYR A 440 12.39 -14.34 0.73
N ALA A 441 13.39 -13.69 0.14
CA ALA A 441 13.27 -12.96 -1.12
C ALA A 441 13.00 -13.92 -2.30
N ILE A 442 13.71 -15.04 -2.37
CA ILE A 442 13.49 -16.05 -3.42
C ILE A 442 12.06 -16.60 -3.37
N CYS A 443 11.59 -16.99 -2.19
CA CYS A 443 10.24 -17.52 -2.05
C CYS A 443 9.15 -16.48 -2.38
N ILE A 444 9.29 -15.22 -1.95
CA ILE A 444 8.29 -14.19 -2.29
C ILE A 444 8.32 -13.81 -3.78
N VAL A 445 9.48 -13.90 -4.45
CA VAL A 445 9.60 -13.75 -5.90
C VAL A 445 8.83 -14.85 -6.61
N VAL A 446 9.08 -16.13 -6.27
CA VAL A 446 8.36 -17.28 -6.86
C VAL A 446 6.86 -17.15 -6.65
N TYR A 447 6.44 -16.81 -5.42
CA TYR A 447 5.05 -16.55 -5.10
C TYR A 447 4.45 -15.44 -5.99
N SER A 448 5.16 -14.33 -6.14
CA SER A 448 4.69 -13.18 -6.94
C SER A 448 4.59 -13.50 -8.43
N ILE A 449 5.48 -14.33 -8.98
CA ILE A 449 5.42 -14.80 -10.37
C ILE A 449 4.17 -15.64 -10.61
N ILE A 450 3.95 -16.66 -9.77
CA ILE A 450 2.78 -17.53 -9.92
C ILE A 450 1.50 -16.72 -9.71
N LYS A 451 1.47 -15.83 -8.71
CA LYS A 451 0.38 -14.87 -8.47
C LYS A 451 0.07 -14.03 -9.72
N ALA A 452 1.09 -13.54 -10.43
CA ALA A 452 0.91 -12.75 -11.64
C ALA A 452 0.30 -13.56 -12.80
N ILE A 453 0.78 -14.78 -13.03
CA ILE A 453 0.25 -15.69 -14.06
C ILE A 453 -1.21 -16.06 -13.78
N MET A 454 -1.51 -16.47 -12.54
CA MET A 454 -2.87 -16.85 -12.13
C MET A 454 -3.86 -15.70 -12.27
N TYR A 455 -3.47 -14.48 -11.89
CA TYR A 455 -4.32 -13.30 -12.03
C TYR A 455 -4.57 -12.97 -13.51
N ALA A 456 -3.52 -12.96 -14.33
CA ALA A 456 -3.64 -12.66 -15.76
C ALA A 456 -4.51 -13.67 -16.51
N PHE A 457 -4.39 -14.96 -16.18
CA PHE A 457 -5.23 -16.01 -16.76
C PHE A 457 -6.70 -15.86 -16.38
N PHE A 458 -7.02 -15.79 -15.08
CA PHE A 458 -8.41 -15.69 -14.62
C PHE A 458 -9.10 -14.45 -15.20
N THR A 459 -8.42 -13.29 -15.18
CA THR A 459 -8.97 -12.03 -15.71
C THR A 459 -9.37 -12.15 -17.18
N THR A 460 -8.52 -12.75 -18.00
CA THR A 460 -8.71 -12.78 -19.46
C THR A 460 -9.57 -13.96 -19.92
N ALA A 461 -9.62 -15.05 -19.15
CA ALA A 461 -10.43 -16.22 -19.46
C ALA A 461 -11.81 -16.21 -18.77
N ALA A 462 -12.13 -15.20 -17.94
CA ALA A 462 -13.33 -15.16 -17.11
C ALA A 462 -14.64 -15.44 -17.88
N GLU A 463 -14.81 -14.91 -19.09
CA GLU A 463 -16.01 -15.18 -19.89
C GLU A 463 -16.14 -16.65 -20.31
N ASN A 464 -15.04 -17.30 -20.67
CA ASN A 464 -15.03 -18.73 -21.02
C ASN A 464 -15.17 -19.64 -19.80
N LEU A 465 -14.74 -19.17 -18.63
CA LEU A 465 -14.81 -19.92 -17.38
C LEU A 465 -16.17 -19.80 -16.68
N LEU A 466 -16.76 -18.60 -16.70
CA LEU A 466 -17.91 -18.26 -15.86
C LEU A 466 -19.15 -17.88 -16.68
N GLY A 467 -19.01 -17.69 -17.99
CA GLY A 467 -20.06 -17.20 -18.87
C GLY A 467 -20.11 -15.67 -18.97
N LYS A 468 -20.81 -15.19 -20.00
CA LYS A 468 -20.93 -13.75 -20.30
C LYS A 468 -21.56 -12.96 -19.16
N GLU A 469 -22.68 -13.44 -18.61
CA GLU A 469 -23.45 -12.75 -17.56
C GLU A 469 -22.62 -12.53 -16.29
N VAL A 470 -21.92 -13.57 -15.83
CA VAL A 470 -21.07 -13.49 -14.63
C VAL A 470 -19.87 -12.57 -14.87
N ASN A 471 -19.32 -12.56 -16.09
CA ASN A 471 -18.26 -11.61 -16.44
C ASN A 471 -18.77 -10.15 -16.50
N ASP A 472 -20.03 -9.92 -16.91
CA ASP A 472 -20.67 -8.59 -16.84
C ASP A 472 -20.83 -8.16 -15.37
N PHE A 473 -21.25 -9.09 -14.49
CA PHE A 473 -21.30 -8.86 -13.05
C PHE A 473 -19.93 -8.53 -12.47
N MET A 474 -18.87 -9.26 -12.85
CA MET A 474 -17.50 -8.96 -12.41
C MET A 474 -17.08 -7.55 -12.78
N GLY A 475 -17.34 -7.10 -14.01
CA GLY A 475 -17.06 -5.73 -14.43
C GLY A 475 -17.75 -4.68 -13.54
N ALA A 476 -19.03 -4.89 -13.23
CA ALA A 476 -19.78 -3.99 -12.35
C ALA A 476 -19.38 -4.07 -10.86
N ALA A 477 -18.91 -5.22 -10.40
CA ALA A 477 -18.62 -5.48 -8.99
C ALA A 477 -17.18 -5.11 -8.57
N LEU A 478 -16.21 -5.13 -9.50
CA LEU A 478 -14.80 -4.82 -9.25
C LEU A 478 -14.55 -3.46 -8.56
N PRO A 479 -15.24 -2.36 -8.87
CA PRO A 479 -15.07 -1.08 -8.16
C PRO A 479 -15.39 -1.18 -6.66
N PHE A 480 -16.28 -2.09 -6.27
CA PHE A 480 -16.63 -2.32 -4.87
C PHE A 480 -15.61 -3.19 -4.12
N SER A 481 -14.54 -3.63 -4.79
CA SER A 481 -13.40 -4.32 -4.15
C SER A 481 -12.69 -3.46 -3.09
N LEU A 482 -12.99 -2.15 -3.01
CA LEU A 482 -12.54 -1.29 -1.92
C LEU A 482 -13.00 -1.79 -0.53
N PHE A 483 -14.19 -2.40 -0.41
CA PHE A 483 -14.70 -2.86 0.90
C PHE A 483 -13.92 -4.06 1.43
N PRO A 484 -13.75 -5.16 0.66
CA PRO A 484 -12.86 -6.25 1.08
C PRO A 484 -11.43 -5.79 1.32
N CYS A 485 -10.91 -4.85 0.53
CA CYS A 485 -9.57 -4.29 0.72
C CYS A 485 -9.38 -3.69 2.12
N ILE A 486 -10.34 -2.86 2.57
CA ILE A 486 -10.32 -2.24 3.90
C ILE A 486 -10.40 -3.28 5.01
N VAL A 487 -11.30 -4.26 4.88
CA VAL A 487 -11.48 -5.32 5.88
C VAL A 487 -10.23 -6.18 5.97
N ILE A 488 -9.70 -6.65 4.85
CA ILE A 488 -8.49 -7.48 4.80
C ILE A 488 -7.29 -6.72 5.34
N GLY A 489 -7.15 -5.44 4.98
CA GLY A 489 -6.12 -4.56 5.53
C GLY A 489 -6.15 -4.53 7.06
N LYS A 490 -7.31 -4.30 7.68
CA LYS A 490 -7.43 -4.36 9.15
C LYS A 490 -7.07 -5.72 9.74
N VAL A 491 -7.41 -6.82 9.06
CA VAL A 491 -7.07 -8.16 9.54
C VAL A 491 -5.57 -8.42 9.44
N VAL A 492 -4.87 -7.85 8.44
CA VAL A 492 -3.41 -7.92 8.33
C VAL A 492 -2.75 -7.36 9.59
N ASP A 493 -3.26 -6.27 10.16
CA ASP A 493 -2.65 -5.65 11.34
C ASP A 493 -2.87 -6.47 12.62
N MET A 494 -4.02 -7.15 12.73
CA MET A 494 -4.35 -7.96 13.90
C MET A 494 -3.61 -9.32 13.90
N VAL A 495 -3.52 -9.96 12.74
CA VAL A 495 -3.08 -11.37 12.62
C VAL A 495 -1.70 -11.49 11.94
N GLY A 496 -1.20 -10.40 11.36
CA GLY A 496 -0.01 -10.37 10.51
C GLY A 496 -0.31 -10.76 9.06
N ILE A 497 0.68 -10.53 8.19
CA ILE A 497 0.53 -10.73 6.73
C ILE A 497 0.43 -12.22 6.31
N MET A 498 1.08 -13.14 7.02
CA MET A 498 1.19 -14.54 6.57
C MET A 498 -0.16 -15.27 6.46
N PRO A 499 -1.06 -15.25 7.47
CA PRO A 499 -2.37 -15.89 7.35
C PRO A 499 -3.22 -15.30 6.23
N ILE A 500 -3.06 -14.00 5.95
CA ILE A 500 -3.76 -13.32 4.86
C ILE A 500 -3.26 -13.80 3.50
N LEU A 501 -1.96 -14.04 3.32
CA LEU A 501 -1.44 -14.64 2.07
C LEU A 501 -2.03 -16.04 1.84
N PHE A 502 -2.14 -16.87 2.88
CA PHE A 502 -2.81 -18.17 2.78
C PHE A 502 -4.29 -18.03 2.44
N PHE A 503 -5.01 -17.12 3.12
CA PHE A 503 -6.43 -16.87 2.85
C PHE A 503 -6.66 -16.44 1.40
N LEU A 504 -5.89 -15.49 0.89
CA LEU A 504 -6.01 -15.01 -0.49
C LEU A 504 -5.67 -16.09 -1.52
N ASN A 505 -4.64 -16.92 -1.23
CA ASN A 505 -4.32 -18.07 -2.08
C ASN A 505 -5.45 -19.12 -2.06
N THR A 506 -6.13 -19.31 -0.92
CA THR A 506 -7.34 -20.14 -0.83
C THR A 506 -8.49 -19.55 -1.63
N CYS A 507 -8.74 -18.24 -1.57
CA CYS A 507 -9.78 -17.59 -2.36
C CYS A 507 -9.59 -17.83 -3.87
N ILE A 508 -8.38 -17.61 -4.41
CA ILE A 508 -8.13 -17.84 -5.84
C ILE A 508 -8.18 -19.33 -6.20
N THR A 509 -7.71 -20.22 -5.32
CA THR A 509 -7.81 -21.68 -5.54
C THR A 509 -9.25 -22.15 -5.60
N LEU A 510 -10.10 -21.68 -4.67
CA LEU A 510 -11.53 -21.98 -4.66
C LEU A 510 -12.23 -21.35 -5.86
N ALA A 511 -11.83 -20.14 -6.29
CA ALA A 511 -12.37 -19.53 -7.50
C ALA A 511 -12.12 -20.42 -8.73
N TYR A 512 -10.89 -20.91 -8.92
CA TYR A 512 -10.60 -21.88 -9.98
C TYR A 512 -11.39 -23.19 -9.81
N GLY A 513 -11.46 -23.75 -8.60
CA GLY A 513 -12.21 -24.97 -8.34
C GLY A 513 -13.71 -24.85 -8.68
N PHE A 514 -14.35 -23.76 -8.25
CA PHE A 514 -15.76 -23.50 -8.57
C PHE A 514 -16.00 -23.16 -10.04
N SER A 515 -15.01 -22.58 -10.74
CA SER A 515 -15.11 -22.31 -12.18
C SER A 515 -15.13 -23.58 -13.04
N MET A 516 -14.71 -24.73 -12.50
CA MET A 516 -14.75 -26.01 -13.21
C MET A 516 -16.13 -26.70 -13.13
N ILE A 517 -17.02 -26.22 -12.24
CA ILE A 517 -18.36 -26.77 -12.09
C ILE A 517 -19.31 -25.95 -12.98
N PRO A 518 -19.97 -26.57 -13.97
CA PRO A 518 -20.85 -25.86 -14.91
C PRO A 518 -22.21 -25.55 -14.27
N ALA A 519 -22.21 -24.75 -13.20
CA ALA A 519 -23.41 -24.29 -12.52
C ALA A 519 -23.36 -22.77 -12.30
N LEU A 520 -24.48 -22.09 -12.55
CA LEU A 520 -24.55 -20.63 -12.43
C LEU A 520 -24.21 -20.13 -11.00
N PRO A 521 -24.70 -20.76 -9.90
CA PRO A 521 -24.34 -20.32 -8.55
C PRO A 521 -22.84 -20.47 -8.24
N THR A 522 -22.19 -21.52 -8.75
CA THR A 522 -20.75 -21.73 -8.54
C THR A 522 -19.92 -20.73 -9.34
N ALA A 523 -20.39 -20.31 -10.51
CA ALA A 523 -19.77 -19.24 -11.28
C ALA A 523 -19.83 -17.88 -10.55
N TYR A 524 -20.98 -17.51 -9.96
CA TYR A 524 -21.07 -16.31 -9.12
C TYR A 524 -20.20 -16.40 -7.85
N LEU A 525 -20.17 -17.56 -7.20
CA LEU A 525 -19.30 -17.78 -6.04
C LEU A 525 -17.82 -17.63 -6.41
N SER A 526 -17.41 -18.19 -7.56
CA SER A 526 -16.07 -18.03 -8.12
C SER A 526 -15.74 -16.55 -8.37
N ALA A 527 -16.65 -15.81 -8.99
CA ALA A 527 -16.49 -14.37 -9.23
C ALA A 527 -16.31 -13.57 -7.93
N ILE A 528 -17.11 -13.84 -6.89
CA ILE A 528 -17.02 -13.14 -5.59
C ILE A 528 -15.68 -13.42 -4.92
N LEU A 529 -15.23 -14.68 -4.91
CA LEU A 529 -13.93 -15.06 -4.36
C LEU A 529 -12.78 -14.43 -5.12
N TYR A 530 -12.91 -14.35 -6.44
CA TYR A 530 -11.95 -13.66 -7.29
C TYR A 530 -11.89 -12.16 -7.00
N ILE A 531 -13.03 -11.47 -6.86
CA ILE A 531 -13.08 -10.05 -6.50
C ILE A 531 -12.42 -9.80 -5.13
N CYS A 532 -12.65 -10.70 -4.17
CA CYS A 532 -11.97 -10.69 -2.87
C CYS A 532 -10.45 -10.82 -3.04
N TYR A 533 -9.97 -11.73 -3.88
CA TYR A 533 -8.56 -11.88 -4.20
C TYR A 533 -7.96 -10.61 -4.85
N VAL A 534 -8.66 -10.01 -5.81
CA VAL A 534 -8.21 -8.81 -6.53
C VAL A 534 -8.09 -7.60 -5.59
N SER A 535 -8.97 -7.49 -4.59
CA SER A 535 -9.01 -6.37 -3.65
C SER A 535 -7.69 -6.11 -2.92
N PHE A 536 -6.88 -7.15 -2.71
CA PHE A 536 -5.59 -7.06 -2.03
C PHE A 536 -4.44 -7.57 -2.92
N TYR A 537 -4.62 -7.62 -4.25
CA TYR A 537 -3.68 -8.22 -5.19
C TYR A 537 -2.27 -7.59 -5.16
N SER A 538 -2.19 -6.27 -5.31
CA SER A 538 -0.91 -5.57 -5.28
C SER A 538 -0.34 -5.50 -3.87
N SER A 539 -1.16 -5.22 -2.85
CA SER A 539 -0.70 -4.99 -1.47
C SER A 539 -0.01 -6.20 -0.82
N GLN A 540 -0.29 -7.43 -1.26
CA GLN A 540 0.33 -8.66 -0.73
C GLN A 540 1.86 -8.61 -0.67
N SER A 541 2.51 -8.27 -1.79
CA SER A 541 3.98 -8.25 -1.88
C SER A 541 4.58 -7.07 -1.12
N TYR A 542 3.85 -5.95 -1.06
CA TYR A 542 4.26 -4.73 -0.35
C TYR A 542 4.24 -4.93 1.17
N CYS A 543 3.12 -5.40 1.73
CA CYS A 543 2.99 -5.64 3.16
C CYS A 543 3.96 -6.71 3.65
N PHE A 544 4.21 -7.75 2.85
CA PHE A 544 5.18 -8.80 3.19
C PHE A 544 6.60 -8.24 3.29
N VAL A 545 7.01 -7.43 2.31
CA VAL A 545 8.37 -6.90 2.28
C VAL A 545 8.61 -5.90 3.41
N SER A 546 7.60 -5.10 3.74
CA SER A 546 7.65 -4.09 4.83
C SER A 546 7.84 -4.76 6.19
N ASP A 547 7.25 -5.93 6.36
CA ASP A 547 7.30 -6.67 7.61
C ASP A 547 8.61 -7.47 7.76
N THR A 548 9.19 -7.95 6.66
CA THR A 548 10.31 -8.90 6.69
C THR A 548 11.69 -8.25 6.45
N PHE A 549 11.77 -7.25 5.57
CA PHE A 549 13.02 -6.64 5.13
C PHE A 549 13.25 -5.28 5.78
N SER A 550 14.50 -4.79 5.70
CA SER A 550 14.85 -3.47 6.20
C SER A 550 14.24 -2.37 5.32
N SER A 551 13.74 -1.30 5.95
CA SER A 551 13.15 -0.14 5.27
C SER A 551 14.12 0.52 4.29
N SER A 552 15.43 0.54 4.59
CA SER A 552 16.49 1.14 3.76
C SER A 552 16.54 0.63 2.30
N HIS A 553 16.09 -0.60 2.07
CA HIS A 553 16.10 -1.22 0.74
C HIS A 553 14.70 -1.63 0.25
N PHE A 554 13.65 -1.19 0.94
CA PHE A 554 12.28 -1.62 0.68
C PHE A 554 11.90 -1.48 -0.79
N GLY A 555 11.99 -0.28 -1.38
CA GLY A 555 11.46 -0.08 -2.73
C GLY A 555 12.31 -0.69 -3.82
N LYS A 556 13.62 -0.84 -3.59
CA LYS A 556 14.49 -1.61 -4.48
C LYS A 556 14.07 -3.08 -4.50
N ILE A 557 13.80 -3.66 -3.33
CA ILE A 557 13.35 -5.05 -3.21
C ILE A 557 11.97 -5.24 -3.85
N VAL A 558 10.98 -4.45 -3.44
CA VAL A 558 9.61 -4.55 -3.99
C VAL A 558 9.59 -4.30 -5.49
N GLY A 559 10.28 -3.26 -5.97
CA GLY A 559 10.36 -2.94 -7.39
C GLY A 559 11.01 -4.07 -8.19
N THR A 560 12.07 -4.70 -7.68
CA THR A 560 12.73 -5.84 -8.34
C THR A 560 11.83 -7.08 -8.36
N ILE A 561 11.09 -7.35 -7.28
CA ILE A 561 10.12 -8.46 -7.23
C ILE A 561 9.03 -8.26 -8.30
N HIS A 562 8.46 -7.06 -8.39
CA HIS A 562 7.43 -6.75 -9.38
C HIS A 562 7.97 -6.74 -10.80
N LEU A 563 9.21 -6.29 -11.00
CA LEU A 563 9.90 -6.36 -12.30
C LEU A 563 9.98 -7.80 -12.80
N ILE A 564 10.49 -8.71 -11.97
CA ILE A 564 10.63 -10.12 -12.33
C ILE A 564 9.24 -10.75 -12.56
N ALA A 565 8.28 -10.51 -11.66
CA ALA A 565 6.93 -11.05 -11.77
C ALA A 565 6.19 -10.51 -13.00
N GLY A 566 6.35 -9.22 -13.33
CA GLY A 566 5.78 -8.55 -14.50
C GLY A 566 6.30 -9.16 -15.79
N PHE A 567 7.61 -9.24 -15.98
CA PHE A 567 8.18 -9.89 -17.16
C PHE A 567 7.78 -11.36 -17.30
N LEU A 568 7.83 -12.14 -16.21
CA LEU A 568 7.46 -13.55 -16.24
C LEU A 568 5.95 -13.80 -16.39
N SER A 569 5.10 -12.80 -16.12
CA SER A 569 3.65 -12.89 -16.40
C SER A 569 3.35 -13.00 -17.91
N LEU A 570 4.27 -12.54 -18.78
CA LEU A 570 4.16 -12.74 -20.23
C LEU A 570 4.21 -14.22 -20.63
N LEU A 571 4.67 -15.12 -19.74
CA LEU A 571 4.59 -16.58 -19.93
C LEU A 571 3.13 -17.06 -20.08
N LYS A 572 2.13 -16.25 -19.70
CA LYS A 572 0.73 -16.50 -20.02
C LYS A 572 0.49 -16.59 -21.54
N ILE A 573 1.18 -15.83 -22.37
CA ILE A 573 0.96 -15.80 -23.82
C ILE A 573 1.18 -17.18 -24.48
N PRO A 574 2.35 -17.85 -24.32
CA PRO A 574 2.52 -19.19 -24.87
C PRO A 574 1.58 -20.22 -24.23
N MET A 575 1.18 -20.03 -22.97
CA MET A 575 0.17 -20.88 -22.33
C MET A 575 -1.19 -20.73 -22.99
N GLN A 576 -1.62 -19.51 -23.36
CA GLN A 576 -2.84 -19.25 -24.11
C GLN A 576 -2.79 -19.92 -25.49
N LYS A 577 -1.63 -19.86 -26.16
CA LYS A 577 -1.42 -20.55 -27.44
C LYS A 577 -1.59 -22.06 -27.30
N LEU A 578 -1.06 -22.65 -26.22
CA LEU A 578 -1.28 -24.06 -25.90
C LEU A 578 -2.78 -24.40 -25.73
N VAL A 579 -3.57 -23.50 -25.11
CA VAL A 579 -5.02 -23.69 -24.95
C VAL A 579 -5.74 -23.77 -26.29
N VAL A 580 -5.41 -22.86 -27.20
CA VAL A 580 -6.06 -22.78 -28.52
C VAL A 580 -5.60 -23.94 -29.40
N ASP A 581 -4.29 -24.15 -29.51
CA ASP A 581 -3.70 -25.05 -30.51
C ASP A 581 -3.72 -26.52 -30.08
N VAL A 582 -3.48 -26.80 -28.79
CA VAL A 582 -3.33 -28.18 -28.28
C VAL A 582 -4.57 -28.66 -27.54
N PHE A 583 -5.20 -27.80 -26.75
CA PHE A 583 -6.41 -28.17 -26.00
C PHE A 583 -7.70 -27.87 -26.75
N HIS A 584 -7.64 -27.47 -28.02
CA HIS A 584 -8.79 -27.18 -28.88
C HIS A 584 -9.83 -26.26 -28.19
N SER A 585 -9.34 -25.25 -27.46
CA SER A 585 -10.17 -24.28 -26.71
C SER A 585 -10.98 -24.88 -25.55
N VAL A 586 -10.58 -26.05 -25.05
CA VAL A 586 -11.13 -26.63 -23.82
C VAL A 586 -10.42 -26.04 -22.60
N TYR A 587 -11.08 -25.11 -21.92
CA TYR A 587 -10.54 -24.37 -20.76
C TYR A 587 -10.39 -25.20 -19.48
N TYR A 588 -10.85 -26.45 -19.46
CA TYR A 588 -10.69 -27.38 -18.34
C TYR A 588 -9.21 -27.70 -18.02
N TYR A 589 -8.39 -28.03 -19.03
CA TYR A 589 -6.97 -28.37 -18.80
C TYR A 589 -6.13 -27.19 -18.31
N PRO A 590 -6.26 -25.97 -18.88
CA PRO A 590 -5.61 -24.78 -18.33
C PRO A 590 -6.00 -24.49 -16.88
N CYS A 591 -7.28 -24.68 -16.51
CA CYS A 591 -7.72 -24.54 -15.13
C CYS A 591 -7.07 -25.57 -14.20
N LEU A 592 -6.90 -26.82 -14.63
CA LEU A 592 -6.13 -27.82 -13.88
C LEU A 592 -4.67 -27.39 -13.69
N ILE A 593 -4.02 -26.85 -14.73
CA ILE A 593 -2.65 -26.32 -14.62
C ILE A 593 -2.61 -25.16 -13.60
N MET A 594 -3.60 -24.25 -13.63
CA MET A 594 -3.70 -23.17 -12.65
C MET A 594 -3.89 -23.69 -11.22
N LEU A 595 -4.70 -24.74 -11.02
CA LEU A 595 -4.86 -25.37 -9.71
C LEU A 595 -3.56 -26.02 -9.20
N VAL A 596 -2.78 -26.65 -10.08
CA VAL A 596 -1.45 -27.17 -9.73
C VAL A 596 -0.53 -26.03 -9.31
N LEU A 597 -0.52 -24.92 -10.05
CA LEU A 597 0.23 -23.72 -9.67
C LEU A 597 -0.21 -23.12 -8.33
N CYS A 598 -1.52 -23.11 -8.03
CA CYS A 598 -2.04 -22.76 -6.70
C CYS A 598 -1.47 -23.66 -5.60
N GLY A 599 -1.38 -24.97 -5.85
CA GLY A 599 -0.78 -25.95 -4.94
C GLY A 599 0.71 -25.67 -4.69
N VAL A 600 1.47 -25.36 -5.75
CA VAL A 600 2.87 -24.92 -5.63
C VAL A 600 2.98 -23.65 -4.78
N ASN A 601 2.06 -22.69 -4.96
CA ASN A 601 2.02 -21.48 -4.14
C ASN A 601 1.76 -21.77 -2.65
N PHE A 602 0.88 -22.71 -2.32
CA PHE A 602 0.70 -23.15 -0.94
C PHE A 602 1.98 -23.73 -0.35
N LEU A 603 2.73 -24.52 -1.12
CA LEU A 603 4.03 -25.05 -0.67
C LEU A 603 5.03 -23.91 -0.42
N VAL A 604 5.13 -22.94 -1.32
CA VAL A 604 6.01 -21.76 -1.15
C VAL A 604 5.61 -20.95 0.09
N LEU A 605 4.32 -20.72 0.30
CA LEU A 605 3.80 -20.04 1.50
C LEU A 605 4.07 -20.85 2.78
N LEU A 606 3.98 -22.17 2.74
CA LEU A 606 4.31 -23.05 3.87
C LEU A 606 5.80 -22.97 4.22
N LEU A 607 6.67 -23.01 3.21
CA LEU A 607 8.12 -22.85 3.40
C LEU A 607 8.45 -21.46 4.00
N LEU A 608 7.81 -20.41 3.49
CA LEU A 608 7.92 -19.05 4.04
C LEU A 608 7.45 -18.96 5.49
N TRP A 609 6.32 -19.59 5.80
CA TRP A 609 5.76 -19.60 7.14
C TRP A 609 6.63 -20.36 8.13
N CYS A 610 7.15 -21.53 7.74
CA CYS A 610 8.09 -22.31 8.54
C CYS A 610 9.36 -21.49 8.84
N LYS A 611 9.94 -20.84 7.83
CA LYS A 611 11.13 -19.98 8.03
C LYS A 611 10.86 -18.80 8.94
N LYS A 612 9.74 -18.10 8.73
CA LYS A 612 9.37 -16.95 9.54
C LYS A 612 9.02 -17.31 10.99
N ARG A 613 8.55 -18.53 11.26
CA ARG A 613 8.38 -19.03 12.63
C ARG A 613 9.72 -19.17 13.36
N THR A 614 10.79 -19.53 12.65
CA THR A 614 12.14 -19.61 13.21
C THR A 614 12.75 -18.23 13.41
N GLU A 615 12.69 -17.38 12.39
CA GLU A 615 13.24 -16.02 12.41
C GLU A 615 12.20 -15.02 11.86
N PRO A 616 11.41 -14.36 12.73
CA PRO A 616 10.32 -13.50 12.28
C PRO A 616 10.78 -12.22 11.57
N HIS A 617 11.88 -11.63 12.03
CA HIS A 617 12.43 -10.37 11.50
C HIS A 617 13.94 -10.45 11.27
N PRO A 618 14.41 -11.20 10.24
CA PRO A 618 15.83 -11.49 10.04
C PRO A 618 16.68 -10.25 9.72
N PHE A 619 16.09 -9.23 9.08
CA PHE A 619 16.82 -8.04 8.61
C PHE A 619 16.56 -6.77 9.42
N TRP A 620 15.86 -6.87 10.57
CA TRP A 620 15.69 -5.75 11.47
C TRP A 620 16.96 -5.50 12.29
N PRO A 621 17.22 -4.26 12.77
CA PRO A 621 18.33 -3.99 13.68
C PRO A 621 18.25 -4.88 14.93
N GLN A 622 19.39 -5.30 15.49
CA GLN A 622 19.43 -6.20 16.64
C GLN A 622 18.60 -5.69 17.83
N ALA A 623 18.71 -4.40 18.17
CA ALA A 623 17.92 -3.78 19.23
C ALA A 623 16.40 -3.91 18.99
N ALA A 624 15.93 -3.69 17.75
CA ALA A 624 14.53 -3.83 17.40
C ALA A 624 14.06 -5.30 17.46
N ARG A 625 14.92 -6.26 17.07
CA ARG A 625 14.63 -7.69 17.22
C ARG A 625 14.45 -8.08 18.68
N ASP A 626 15.31 -7.57 19.56
CA ASP A 626 15.27 -7.92 20.98
C ASP A 626 14.08 -7.27 21.69
N MET A 627 13.72 -6.03 21.34
CA MET A 627 12.46 -5.40 21.78
C MET A 627 11.23 -6.20 21.31
N ALA A 628 11.18 -6.61 20.04
CA ALA A 628 10.07 -7.40 19.52
C ALA A 628 9.94 -8.77 20.21
N LYS A 629 11.07 -9.40 20.57
CA LYS A 629 11.07 -10.64 21.38
C LYS A 629 10.50 -10.41 22.77
N GLN A 630 10.93 -9.35 23.44
CA GLN A 630 10.43 -8.99 24.77
C GLN A 630 8.91 -8.74 24.74
N GLU A 631 8.42 -7.98 23.77
CA GLU A 631 6.99 -7.71 23.62
C GLU A 631 6.19 -9.00 23.32
N ALA A 632 6.75 -9.90 22.50
CA ALA A 632 6.12 -11.19 22.21
C ALA A 632 6.05 -12.10 23.45
N GLU A 633 7.10 -12.11 24.27
CA GLU A 633 7.12 -12.84 25.55
C GLU A 633 6.10 -12.27 26.53
N GLU A 634 6.00 -10.95 26.63
CA GLU A 634 5.02 -10.30 27.49
C GLU A 634 3.58 -10.58 27.04
N ARG A 635 3.30 -10.52 25.73
CA ARG A 635 2.00 -10.91 25.16
C ARG A 635 1.65 -12.37 25.47
N ARG A 636 2.63 -13.28 25.42
CA ARG A 636 2.43 -14.69 25.80
C ARG A 636 2.10 -14.84 27.28
N ARG A 637 2.83 -14.18 28.18
CA ARG A 637 2.54 -14.15 29.63
C ARG A 637 1.13 -13.65 29.91
N ARG A 638 0.74 -12.51 29.34
CA ARG A 638 -0.63 -11.96 29.48
C ARG A 638 -1.70 -12.91 28.93
N ALA A 639 -1.43 -13.64 27.85
CA ALA A 639 -2.35 -14.63 27.30
C ALA A 639 -2.49 -15.87 28.20
N GLU A 640 -1.40 -16.33 28.82
CA GLU A 640 -1.42 -17.41 29.81
C GLU A 640 -2.16 -17.01 31.08
N GLU A 641 -1.92 -15.81 31.62
CA GLU A 641 -2.66 -15.25 32.75
C GLU A 641 -4.17 -15.21 32.47
N LYS A 642 -4.58 -14.73 31.29
CA LYS A 642 -5.99 -14.73 30.86
C LYS A 642 -6.57 -16.14 30.76
N LYS A 643 -5.79 -17.13 30.30
CA LYS A 643 -6.23 -18.55 30.25
C LYS A 643 -6.42 -19.11 31.65
N VAL A 644 -5.49 -18.87 32.56
CA VAL A 644 -5.57 -19.29 33.97
C VAL A 644 -6.76 -18.63 34.66
N GLN A 645 -6.99 -17.34 34.45
CA GLN A 645 -8.13 -16.62 35.03
C GLN A 645 -9.46 -17.13 34.50
N LYS A 646 -9.57 -17.42 33.20
CA LYS A 646 -10.76 -18.07 32.62
C LYS A 646 -10.98 -19.48 33.17
N ALA A 647 -9.91 -20.25 33.40
CA ALA A 647 -10.01 -21.58 33.99
C ALA A 647 -10.51 -21.54 35.44
N LYS A 648 -9.97 -20.62 36.26
CA LYS A 648 -10.44 -20.38 37.64
C LYS A 648 -11.91 -19.97 37.67
N ALA A 649 -12.31 -19.00 36.84
CA ALA A 649 -13.70 -18.56 36.75
C ALA A 649 -14.65 -19.69 36.31
N LYS A 650 -14.22 -20.59 35.42
CA LYS A 650 -15.00 -21.78 35.03
C LYS A 650 -15.14 -22.77 36.19
N GLN A 651 -14.09 -22.96 36.99
CA GLN A 651 -14.11 -23.87 38.14
C GLN A 651 -14.99 -23.34 39.28
N GLU A 652 -14.94 -22.04 39.58
CA GLU A 652 -15.83 -21.38 40.54
C GLU A 652 -17.29 -21.51 40.12
N ARG A 653 -17.60 -21.24 38.85
CA ARG A 653 -18.96 -21.38 38.31
C ARG A 653 -19.46 -22.82 38.36
N SER A 654 -18.58 -23.81 38.17
CA SER A 654 -18.93 -25.22 38.31
C SER A 654 -19.25 -25.60 39.75
N LYS A 655 -18.45 -25.12 40.71
CA LYS A 655 -18.70 -25.34 42.15
C LYS A 655 -20.01 -24.68 42.61
N GLU A 656 -20.32 -23.49 42.10
CA GLU A 656 -21.55 -22.76 42.43
C GLU A 656 -22.79 -23.48 41.91
N VAL A 657 -22.72 -24.09 40.72
CA VAL A 657 -23.80 -24.95 40.18
C VAL A 657 -23.96 -26.23 41.01
N GLU A 658 -22.86 -26.84 41.42
CA GLU A 658 -22.88 -28.06 42.25
C GLU A 658 -23.49 -27.79 43.64
N LEU A 659 -23.13 -26.67 44.27
CA LEU A 659 -23.74 -26.20 45.53
C LEU A 659 -25.23 -25.89 45.36
N ARG A 660 -25.61 -25.28 44.23
CA ARG A 660 -27.02 -24.97 43.95
C ARG A 660 -27.86 -26.22 43.75
N ASN A 661 -27.31 -27.25 43.09
CA ASN A 661 -27.99 -28.54 42.91
C ASN A 661 -28.16 -29.28 44.24
N GLN A 662 -27.13 -29.26 45.11
CA GLN A 662 -27.23 -29.84 46.46
C GLN A 662 -28.26 -29.11 47.34
N ALA A 663 -28.48 -27.81 47.15
CA ALA A 663 -29.49 -27.05 47.88
C ALA A 663 -30.93 -27.27 47.38
N THR A 664 -31.13 -27.91 46.22
CA THR A 664 -32.46 -28.24 45.66
C THR A 664 -32.90 -29.69 45.92
N ASP A 665 -32.00 -30.56 46.38
CA ASP A 665 -32.28 -31.96 46.74
C ASP A 665 -32.61 -32.17 48.23
N VAL A 666 -32.74 -31.07 49.00
CA VAL A 666 -33.23 -31.02 50.40
C VAL A 666 -34.58 -30.31 50.40
#